data_AF-A0A8H6S342-F1
#
_entry.id   AF-A0A8H6S342-F1
#
_cell.length_a   1.000
_cell.length_b   1.000
_cell.length_c   1.000
_cell.angle_alpha   90.00
_cell.angle_beta   90.00
_cell.angle_gamma   90.00
#
_symmetry.space_group_name_H-M   'P 1'
#
loop_
_entity.id
_entity.type
_entity.pdbx_description
1 polymer ?
#
loop_
_entity_poly.entity_id
_entity_poly.type
_entity_poly.pdbx_seq_one_letter_code
_entity_poly.pdbx_strand_id
1 'polypeptide(L)'
;MRRRALANSLTAPETPPRRGSAPTLHPTPHHTSSNDGAYASIREVRAFVGEELRDACISEGDDKAFQKHLVDLLKASDRGIVGRIKKWVKDGGLYDKTECRWSGIPETGSPESAYYKPLVRLLNAILEEFGYDEHKDGTNVVKRRFVDTHNVPLAHRLEDKSPDAAKKLRSVPDILSLGTGPSATSFTRFPERASYDHVCAIWEVKLTNTFLWEQFEQLAAYAREVFVQQPNRRYVHASLLTPTEIRVLRFDRAGCYHTLSIDYHLEPELFVKLVLVVNSFDERLAGFDTTVYFENGQRKLRMVVAEIYDAESETWIPNSGEEPLVFVMDEQDSAPLFYRHSIRSRGTVCWLAKCEKWPGISCVVKDYWRATERVTESEFLRTLSAVKGVGQMLAYQNDRETVCELRKVDAMPVATDADRSFMRVVVRDYPYTLDQALSPRELLEAVVDIVDGHSVAVLDHDLLQRDISHTNLRLSLDTDVKGVIIDWDLAKDIQNQKLTKGDLRTGTQAFKSCKTLYENAQLGAPDHMDDLESILYVVFNVLCNFDSRGRPLPTEEIPETISDWHSPDRPSKLAALKQSFLLSGLKSSWTVTRFPKHADRLLQLLEKLKEFFRPRIELVDAALCGKGTIPRWDREAARADYDVFLAILREAIDVLPEDPDPESEEEDEGEGEEDDQQQPVASGPKLPIASSSGSTGTRSSKRSREDDSDDEDNDDSNSQRPSTPPRKRRASPTTRNSPPRYSISGTSGSDTAQMVVEPASVSEAIPVLRRSTRKTGKGKERDLEGSLRVGSSTGASRLRKSTSSTSASTSSSRRTKSKRRSSGGART
;
A
#
# COMPACT_ATOMS: atom_id res chain seq x y z
N MET A 1 -36.36 -23.40 3.98
CA MET A 1 -36.72 -24.65 3.24
C MET A 1 -37.01 -24.38 1.75
N ARG A 2 -36.03 -24.57 0.84
CA ARG A 2 -36.21 -24.85 -0.63
C ARG A 2 -34.85 -24.95 -1.38
N ARG A 3 -33.91 -25.77 -0.89
CA ARG A 3 -32.69 -26.14 -1.63
C ARG A 3 -32.52 -27.65 -1.59
N ARG A 4 -32.97 -28.33 -2.67
CA ARG A 4 -32.82 -29.77 -2.88
C ARG A 4 -33.11 -30.12 -4.35
N ALA A 5 -32.07 -30.43 -5.14
CA ALA A 5 -32.10 -31.43 -6.22
C ALA A 5 -30.78 -31.46 -7.04
N LEU A 6 -30.07 -32.60 -6.94
CA LEU A 6 -29.31 -33.29 -7.99
C LEU A 6 -28.06 -32.63 -8.63
N ALA A 7 -26.90 -33.20 -8.27
CA ALA A 7 -25.68 -33.23 -9.09
C ALA A 7 -25.67 -34.49 -10.01
N ASN A 8 -24.92 -34.46 -11.12
CA ASN A 8 -24.05 -35.56 -11.59
C ASN A 8 -23.27 -35.28 -12.90
N SER A 9 -22.13 -35.98 -13.04
CA SER A 9 -21.30 -36.28 -14.23
C SER A 9 -20.30 -35.26 -14.83
N LEU A 10 -19.10 -35.23 -14.23
CA LEU A 10 -17.75 -35.43 -14.83
C LEU A 10 -17.50 -35.12 -16.33
N THR A 11 -16.49 -34.27 -16.60
CA THR A 11 -15.17 -34.69 -17.16
C THR A 11 -14.18 -33.51 -17.13
N ALA A 12 -12.90 -33.78 -16.84
CA ALA A 12 -11.85 -32.75 -16.72
C ALA A 12 -11.15 -32.45 -18.06
N PRO A 13 -10.79 -31.18 -18.39
CA PRO A 13 -9.99 -30.85 -19.56
C PRO A 13 -8.48 -31.14 -19.37
N GLU A 14 -7.80 -31.52 -20.44
CA GLU A 14 -6.35 -31.85 -20.42
C GLU A 14 -5.43 -30.62 -20.26
N THR A 15 -4.33 -30.79 -19.54
CA THR A 15 -3.31 -29.75 -19.29
C THR A 15 -2.42 -29.48 -20.52
N PRO A 16 -2.20 -28.22 -20.95
CA PRO A 16 -1.28 -27.90 -22.04
C PRO A 16 0.22 -28.01 -21.63
N PRO A 17 1.14 -28.26 -22.58
CA PRO A 17 2.52 -28.64 -22.27
C PRO A 17 3.46 -27.48 -21.86
N ARG A 18 4.40 -27.82 -20.96
CA ARG A 18 5.44 -26.93 -20.38
C ARG A 18 6.29 -26.20 -21.45
N ARG A 19 6.62 -24.93 -21.19
CA ARG A 19 7.71 -24.19 -21.87
C ARG A 19 9.00 -24.16 -21.04
N GLY A 20 10.13 -23.93 -21.71
CA GLY A 20 11.49 -24.20 -21.22
C GLY A 20 12.05 -23.24 -20.17
N SER A 21 13.30 -23.52 -19.79
CA SER A 21 14.05 -22.95 -18.65
C SER A 21 13.87 -21.44 -18.45
N ALA A 22 13.16 -21.07 -17.38
CA ALA A 22 12.96 -19.69 -16.94
C ALA A 22 14.26 -19.05 -16.39
N PRO A 23 14.44 -17.72 -16.54
CA PRO A 23 15.60 -16.98 -16.08
C PRO A 23 15.86 -17.09 -14.57
N THR A 24 17.01 -16.57 -14.14
CA THR A 24 17.39 -16.48 -12.73
C THR A 24 16.56 -15.41 -12.05
N LEU A 25 15.80 -15.77 -11.00
CA LEU A 25 15.04 -14.80 -10.21
C LEU A 25 16.00 -13.98 -9.34
N HIS A 26 15.91 -12.67 -9.42
CA HIS A 26 16.68 -11.73 -8.62
C HIS A 26 15.87 -11.25 -7.40
N PRO A 27 16.32 -11.50 -6.16
CA PRO A 27 15.57 -11.09 -4.98
C PRO A 27 15.47 -9.56 -4.93
N THR A 28 14.33 -9.01 -4.52
CA THR A 28 14.28 -7.59 -4.17
C THR A 28 15.18 -7.36 -2.96
N PRO A 29 16.22 -6.50 -3.07
CA PRO A 29 17.01 -6.12 -1.92
C PRO A 29 16.15 -5.24 -1.01
N HIS A 30 15.99 -5.68 0.24
CA HIS A 30 15.37 -4.92 1.32
C HIS A 30 16.35 -4.94 2.48
N HIS A 31 17.25 -3.98 2.61
CA HIS A 31 18.17 -3.96 3.76
C HIS A 31 17.39 -3.64 5.05
N THR A 32 16.51 -2.65 4.97
CA THR A 32 15.42 -2.34 5.92
C THR A 32 14.25 -1.72 5.14
N SER A 33 13.05 -1.67 5.72
CA SER A 33 11.86 -1.08 5.08
C SER A 33 11.31 0.08 5.92
N SER A 34 10.93 1.19 5.29
CA SER A 34 10.30 2.34 5.96
C SER A 34 8.82 2.11 6.32
N ASN A 35 8.39 0.85 6.29
CA ASN A 35 7.08 0.36 6.74
C ASN A 35 7.17 -0.33 8.13
N ASP A 36 8.36 -0.45 8.70
CA ASP A 36 8.63 -1.35 9.83
C ASP A 36 8.89 -0.59 11.15
N GLY A 37 8.76 0.74 11.16
CA GLY A 37 9.17 1.60 12.27
C GLY A 37 8.06 2.46 12.87
N ALA A 38 7.91 2.37 14.20
CA ALA A 38 7.31 3.40 15.01
C ALA A 38 8.30 4.56 15.17
N TYR A 39 8.19 5.58 14.31
CA TYR A 39 9.19 6.67 14.28
C TYR A 39 8.95 7.71 15.38
N ALA A 40 9.96 7.94 16.23
CA ALA A 40 9.96 8.99 17.23
C ALA A 40 10.37 10.36 16.64
N SER A 41 11.05 10.37 15.49
CA SER A 41 11.49 11.62 14.84
C SER A 41 11.54 11.54 13.30
N ILE A 42 11.43 12.69 12.63
CA ILE A 42 11.67 12.83 11.18
C ILE A 42 13.10 12.41 10.81
N ARG A 43 14.07 12.52 11.72
CA ARG A 43 15.45 12.08 11.50
C ARG A 43 15.52 10.57 11.32
N GLU A 44 14.75 9.80 12.09
CA GLU A 44 14.63 8.36 11.87
C GLU A 44 13.93 8.05 10.55
N VAL A 45 12.81 8.71 10.22
CA VAL A 45 12.14 8.53 8.91
C VAL A 45 13.12 8.72 7.76
N ARG A 46 13.93 9.79 7.80
CA ARG A 46 14.98 10.07 6.81
C ARG A 46 16.02 8.95 6.72
N ALA A 47 16.55 8.47 7.85
CA ALA A 47 17.54 7.40 7.87
C ALA A 47 17.00 6.05 7.38
N PHE A 48 15.76 5.68 7.75
CA PHE A 48 15.13 4.44 7.31
C PHE A 48 14.79 4.45 5.81
N VAL A 49 14.26 5.57 5.29
CA VAL A 49 14.01 5.74 3.85
C VAL A 49 15.34 5.82 3.08
N GLY A 50 16.37 6.43 3.67
CA GLY A 50 17.74 6.41 3.15
C GLY A 50 18.24 4.99 2.96
N GLU A 51 18.21 4.15 4.00
CA GLU A 51 18.66 2.77 3.93
C GLU A 51 17.84 1.92 2.93
N GLU A 52 16.52 2.12 2.88
CA GLU A 52 15.63 1.49 1.89
C GLU A 52 16.04 1.82 0.43
N LEU A 53 16.56 3.03 0.21
CA LEU A 53 16.88 3.57 -1.11
C LEU A 53 18.38 3.67 -1.42
N ARG A 54 19.27 3.18 -0.54
CA ARG A 54 20.74 3.27 -0.65
C ARG A 54 21.26 2.87 -2.02
N ASP A 55 20.86 1.68 -2.48
CA ASP A 55 21.20 1.13 -3.80
C ASP A 55 20.02 1.25 -4.80
N ALA A 56 19.18 2.29 -4.62
CA ALA A 56 17.96 2.52 -5.41
C ALA A 56 17.90 3.92 -6.03
N CYS A 57 18.86 4.80 -5.70
CA CYS A 57 18.94 6.15 -6.22
C CYS A 57 19.89 6.20 -7.42
N ILE A 58 19.33 6.45 -8.59
CA ILE A 58 20.02 6.29 -9.88
C ILE A 58 20.02 7.63 -10.63
N SER A 59 21.20 8.07 -11.07
CA SER A 59 21.33 9.18 -12.01
C SER A 59 21.04 8.73 -13.44
N GLU A 60 20.49 9.62 -14.27
CA GLU A 60 20.64 9.50 -15.73
C GLU A 60 22.13 9.54 -16.13
N GLY A 61 22.43 9.00 -17.32
CA GLY A 61 23.77 9.05 -17.91
C GLY A 61 24.03 10.32 -18.72
N ASP A 62 25.21 10.38 -19.34
CA ASP A 62 25.65 11.51 -20.16
C ASP A 62 24.79 11.77 -21.41
N ASP A 63 23.94 10.79 -21.80
CA ASP A 63 22.96 10.92 -22.86
C ASP A 63 21.75 11.79 -22.49
N LYS A 64 21.64 12.20 -21.21
CA LYS A 64 20.55 12.99 -20.64
C LYS A 64 19.16 12.39 -20.95
N ALA A 65 19.06 11.05 -20.94
CA ALA A 65 17.83 10.34 -21.31
C ALA A 65 16.60 10.77 -20.51
N PHE A 66 16.74 11.08 -19.21
CA PHE A 66 15.61 11.47 -18.38
C PHE A 66 15.16 12.90 -18.67
N GLN A 67 16.10 13.85 -18.82
CA GLN A 67 15.78 15.22 -19.27
C GLN A 67 15.03 15.21 -20.61
N LYS A 68 15.50 14.39 -21.56
CA LYS A 68 14.86 14.23 -22.88
C LYS A 68 13.45 13.65 -22.75
N HIS A 69 13.26 12.59 -21.95
CA HIS A 69 11.94 11.99 -21.68
C HIS A 69 10.96 13.02 -21.09
N LEU A 70 11.37 13.77 -20.06
CA LEU A 70 10.54 14.83 -19.47
C LEU A 70 10.12 15.90 -20.50
N VAL A 71 11.02 16.28 -21.42
CA VAL A 71 10.70 17.22 -22.51
C VAL A 71 9.79 16.61 -23.57
N ASP A 72 9.92 15.32 -23.86
CA ASP A 72 9.08 14.61 -24.85
C ASP A 72 7.66 14.36 -24.34
N LEU A 73 7.47 14.12 -23.03
CA LEU A 73 6.15 14.07 -22.39
C LEU A 73 5.37 15.38 -22.60
N LEU A 74 6.02 16.53 -22.43
CA LEU A 74 5.38 17.83 -22.62
C LEU A 74 4.94 18.08 -24.07
N LYS A 75 5.72 17.61 -25.06
CA LYS A 75 5.35 17.71 -26.48
C LYS A 75 4.15 16.83 -26.84
N ALA A 76 3.95 15.72 -26.12
CA ALA A 76 2.84 14.82 -26.32
C ALA A 76 1.52 15.45 -25.83
N SER A 77 1.55 16.20 -24.71
CA SER A 77 0.38 16.89 -24.17
C SER A 77 0.01 18.17 -24.94
N ASP A 78 0.98 19.01 -25.31
CA ASP A 78 0.78 20.19 -26.17
C ASP A 78 1.90 20.32 -27.22
N ARG A 79 1.57 20.05 -28.50
CA ARG A 79 2.54 20.13 -29.61
C ARG A 79 3.03 21.56 -29.88
N GLY A 80 2.26 22.58 -29.51
CA GLY A 80 2.60 23.99 -29.72
C GLY A 80 3.42 24.61 -28.59
N ILE A 81 3.38 24.05 -27.38
CA ILE A 81 3.96 24.67 -26.17
C ILE A 81 5.45 24.94 -26.29
N VAL A 82 6.23 24.05 -26.92
CA VAL A 82 7.67 24.26 -27.12
C VAL A 82 7.95 25.49 -27.98
N GLY A 83 7.09 25.79 -28.96
CA GLY A 83 7.17 27.02 -29.75
C GLY A 83 6.80 28.26 -28.94
N ARG A 84 5.77 28.16 -28.07
CA ARG A 84 5.37 29.23 -27.14
C ARG A 84 6.49 29.55 -26.14
N ILE A 85 7.08 28.54 -25.50
CA ILE A 85 8.21 28.68 -24.56
C ILE A 85 9.40 29.37 -25.22
N LYS A 86 9.79 28.90 -26.41
CA LYS A 86 10.85 29.51 -27.22
C LYS A 86 10.60 30.99 -27.49
N LYS A 87 9.37 31.33 -27.86
CA LYS A 87 8.98 32.72 -28.10
C LYS A 87 9.04 33.55 -26.81
N TRP A 88 8.46 33.08 -25.71
CA TRP A 88 8.40 33.81 -24.44
C TRP A 88 9.79 34.17 -23.89
N VAL A 89 10.70 33.19 -23.84
CA VAL A 89 12.10 33.41 -23.42
C VAL A 89 12.81 34.34 -24.40
N LYS A 90 12.59 34.18 -25.72
CA LYS A 90 13.15 35.05 -26.76
C LYS A 90 12.62 36.49 -26.68
N ASP A 91 11.37 36.70 -26.27
CA ASP A 91 10.76 38.03 -26.16
C ASP A 91 11.18 38.72 -24.84
N GLY A 92 11.65 37.96 -23.84
CA GLY A 92 12.29 38.45 -22.62
C GLY A 92 11.53 38.15 -21.33
N GLY A 93 10.27 37.69 -21.43
CA GLY A 93 9.42 37.18 -20.33
C GLY A 93 9.78 37.70 -18.94
N LEU A 94 10.32 36.80 -18.11
CA LEU A 94 10.99 37.10 -16.83
C LEU A 94 12.49 36.77 -16.87
N TYR A 95 13.08 36.70 -18.08
CA TYR A 95 14.47 36.29 -18.29
C TYR A 95 15.30 37.45 -18.82
N ASP A 96 16.23 37.92 -18.00
CA ASP A 96 17.19 38.94 -18.36
C ASP A 96 18.26 38.34 -19.29
N LYS A 97 18.25 38.79 -20.55
CA LYS A 97 19.18 38.33 -21.59
C LYS A 97 20.54 39.03 -21.53
N THR A 98 20.65 40.15 -20.81
CA THR A 98 21.90 40.85 -20.58
C THR A 98 22.67 40.16 -19.46
N GLU A 99 21.96 39.81 -18.39
CA GLU A 99 22.50 39.07 -17.24
C GLU A 99 22.49 37.54 -17.42
N CYS A 100 21.93 37.04 -18.52
CA CYS A 100 21.72 35.60 -18.82
C CYS A 100 21.07 34.83 -17.66
N ARG A 101 20.05 35.41 -17.02
CA ARG A 101 19.53 34.99 -15.70
C ARG A 101 18.05 35.31 -15.52
N TRP A 102 17.35 34.54 -14.69
CA TRP A 102 15.96 34.85 -14.33
C TRP A 102 15.88 36.08 -13.42
N SER A 103 15.08 37.06 -13.83
CA SER A 103 14.97 38.36 -13.15
C SER A 103 14.43 38.21 -11.72
N GLY A 104 15.09 38.87 -10.77
CA GLY A 104 14.68 38.91 -9.36
C GLY A 104 15.08 37.69 -8.53
N ILE A 105 15.73 36.67 -9.11
CA ILE A 105 16.38 35.62 -8.35
C ILE A 105 17.66 36.18 -7.68
N PRO A 106 17.88 35.97 -6.37
CA PRO A 106 19.04 36.50 -5.66
C PRO A 106 20.37 35.95 -6.19
N GLU A 107 21.46 36.68 -5.94
CA GLU A 107 22.82 36.23 -6.27
C GLU A 107 23.39 35.26 -5.24
N THR A 108 24.24 34.36 -5.72
CA THR A 108 25.02 33.41 -4.91
C THR A 108 25.70 34.13 -3.74
N GLY A 109 25.51 33.60 -2.53
CA GLY A 109 25.94 34.25 -1.28
C GLY A 109 24.79 34.92 -0.50
N SER A 110 23.63 35.12 -1.12
CA SER A 110 22.39 35.47 -0.41
C SER A 110 21.96 34.33 0.55
N PRO A 111 21.29 34.62 1.68
CA PRO A 111 20.77 33.58 2.58
C PRO A 111 19.62 32.79 1.94
N GLU A 112 19.41 31.53 2.34
CA GLU A 112 18.41 30.60 1.76
C GLU A 112 16.99 31.21 1.76
N SER A 113 16.62 31.91 2.84
CA SER A 113 15.34 32.61 2.97
C SER A 113 15.07 33.73 1.96
N ALA A 114 16.10 34.24 1.28
CA ALA A 114 15.93 35.22 0.22
C ALA A 114 15.38 34.61 -1.08
N TYR A 115 15.54 33.29 -1.29
CA TYR A 115 15.20 32.64 -2.57
C TYR A 115 13.74 32.20 -2.66
N TYR A 116 13.08 31.80 -1.57
CA TYR A 116 11.73 31.21 -1.61
C TYR A 116 10.71 32.12 -2.31
N LYS A 117 10.58 33.37 -1.86
CA LYS A 117 9.56 34.31 -2.38
C LYS A 117 9.82 34.77 -3.84
N PRO A 118 11.06 34.96 -4.31
CA PRO A 118 11.36 35.08 -5.74
C PRO A 118 11.06 33.82 -6.56
N LEU A 119 11.51 32.64 -6.12
CA LEU A 119 11.30 31.38 -6.82
C LEU A 119 9.81 31.07 -6.98
N VAL A 120 9.02 31.17 -5.90
CA VAL A 120 7.56 30.95 -5.95
C VAL A 120 6.85 31.95 -6.88
N ARG A 121 7.36 33.18 -7.03
CA ARG A 121 6.83 34.13 -8.02
C ARG A 121 7.16 33.73 -9.45
N LEU A 122 8.41 33.36 -9.73
CA LEU A 122 8.84 32.88 -11.05
C LEU A 122 8.07 31.60 -11.46
N LEU A 123 7.97 30.64 -10.56
CA LEU A 123 7.30 29.36 -10.80
C LEU A 123 5.80 29.52 -11.07
N ASN A 124 5.08 30.35 -10.31
CA ASN A 124 3.67 30.64 -10.60
C ASN A 124 3.48 31.44 -11.89
N ALA A 125 4.34 32.44 -12.17
CA ALA A 125 4.26 33.19 -13.42
C ALA A 125 4.48 32.31 -14.66
N ILE A 126 5.32 31.26 -14.56
CA ILE A 126 5.44 30.23 -15.59
C ILE A 126 4.12 29.44 -15.75
N LEU A 127 3.46 29.06 -14.65
CA LEU A 127 2.15 28.39 -14.76
C LEU A 127 1.11 29.31 -15.43
N GLU A 128 1.00 30.56 -15.00
CA GLU A 128 0.04 31.55 -15.52
C GLU A 128 0.27 31.84 -17.02
N GLU A 129 1.51 32.10 -17.47
CA GLU A 129 1.83 32.39 -18.88
C GLU A 129 1.41 31.25 -19.83
N PHE A 130 1.64 29.99 -19.43
CA PHE A 130 1.39 28.85 -20.30
C PHE A 130 -0.02 28.28 -20.17
N GLY A 131 -0.84 28.80 -19.25
CA GLY A 131 -2.20 28.35 -18.94
C GLY A 131 -2.21 27.04 -18.14
N TYR A 132 -1.28 26.91 -17.19
CA TYR A 132 -1.06 25.76 -16.32
C TYR A 132 -1.52 26.00 -14.86
N ASP A 133 -2.12 27.15 -14.56
CA ASP A 133 -2.70 27.50 -13.26
C ASP A 133 -4.13 26.94 -13.07
N GLU A 134 -4.97 26.99 -14.12
CA GLU A 134 -6.33 26.44 -14.15
C GLU A 134 -6.68 25.78 -15.50
N HIS A 135 -7.21 24.56 -15.46
CA HIS A 135 -7.77 23.84 -16.60
C HIS A 135 -9.20 23.39 -16.32
N LYS A 136 -10.01 23.36 -17.39
CA LYS A 136 -11.43 22.98 -17.34
C LYS A 136 -11.69 21.88 -18.36
N ASP A 137 -12.15 20.74 -17.86
CA ASP A 137 -12.61 19.63 -18.68
C ASP A 137 -14.04 19.25 -18.25
N GLY A 138 -15.02 19.57 -19.11
CA GLY A 138 -16.44 19.50 -18.77
C GLY A 138 -16.77 20.31 -17.50
N THR A 139 -17.19 19.61 -16.45
CA THR A 139 -17.50 20.18 -15.12
C THR A 139 -16.30 20.22 -14.18
N ASN A 140 -15.20 19.54 -14.51
CA ASN A 140 -14.03 19.42 -13.64
C ASN A 140 -13.11 20.64 -13.79
N VAL A 141 -12.70 21.21 -12.66
CA VAL A 141 -11.74 22.32 -12.60
C VAL A 141 -10.47 21.84 -11.89
N VAL A 142 -9.41 21.66 -12.66
CA VAL A 142 -8.10 21.18 -12.22
C VAL A 142 -7.20 22.39 -12.07
N LYS A 143 -6.53 22.56 -10.93
CA LYS A 143 -5.67 23.71 -10.64
C LYS A 143 -4.26 23.27 -10.25
N ARG A 144 -3.28 24.13 -10.48
CA ARG A 144 -1.90 23.98 -9.99
C ARG A 144 -1.43 25.30 -9.38
N ARG A 145 -0.66 25.24 -8.30
CA ARG A 145 -0.09 26.44 -7.66
C ARG A 145 1.14 26.12 -6.84
N PHE A 146 2.19 26.90 -7.01
CA PHE A 146 3.34 26.89 -6.11
C PHE A 146 3.06 27.73 -4.85
N VAL A 147 3.39 27.17 -3.69
CA VAL A 147 3.21 27.80 -2.39
C VAL A 147 4.52 27.73 -1.61
N ASP A 148 4.86 28.84 -0.96
CA ASP A 148 5.99 28.97 -0.05
C ASP A 148 5.66 28.27 1.29
N THR A 149 6.41 27.24 1.66
CA THR A 149 6.13 26.36 2.82
C THR A 149 7.32 26.16 3.77
N HIS A 150 8.44 26.85 3.58
CA HIS A 150 9.68 26.75 4.38
C HIS A 150 9.53 26.98 5.90
N ASN A 151 8.38 27.49 6.34
CA ASN A 151 8.02 27.70 7.75
C ASN A 151 6.62 27.12 8.08
N VAL A 152 6.13 26.16 7.29
CA VAL A 152 4.80 25.54 7.42
C VAL A 152 4.94 24.06 7.79
N PRO A 153 4.73 23.66 9.06
CA PRO A 153 4.88 22.26 9.48
C PRO A 153 3.73 21.35 9.01
N LEU A 154 3.95 20.62 7.92
CA LEU A 154 3.03 19.60 7.40
C LEU A 154 3.05 18.35 8.28
N ALA A 155 1.88 17.86 8.64
CA ALA A 155 1.74 16.66 9.47
C ALA A 155 1.83 15.36 8.65
N HIS A 156 2.52 14.37 9.20
CA HIS A 156 2.50 12.99 8.72
C HIS A 156 1.22 12.26 9.19
N ARG A 157 0.85 11.17 8.52
CA ARG A 157 -0.31 10.33 8.88
C ARG A 157 -0.03 9.54 10.17
N LEU A 158 -1.07 9.35 10.99
CA LEU A 158 -0.94 8.85 12.38
C LEU A 158 -0.70 7.34 12.53
N GLU A 159 -0.89 6.57 11.45
CA GLU A 159 -0.94 5.11 11.51
C GLU A 159 0.45 4.44 11.60
N ASP A 160 1.54 5.21 11.46
CA ASP A 160 2.88 4.85 11.96
C ASP A 160 2.88 4.88 13.51
N LYS A 161 2.26 3.88 14.14
CA LYS A 161 1.94 3.84 15.58
C LYS A 161 3.18 3.90 16.49
N SER A 162 3.34 4.99 17.22
CA SER A 162 4.16 5.04 18.45
C SER A 162 3.35 4.58 19.67
N PRO A 163 3.96 3.92 20.68
CA PRO A 163 3.32 3.63 21.96
C PRO A 163 2.85 4.90 22.72
N ASP A 164 3.40 6.07 22.40
CA ASP A 164 3.15 7.33 23.13
C ASP A 164 2.76 8.46 22.16
N ALA A 165 1.54 8.34 21.59
CA ALA A 165 1.09 9.08 20.41
C ALA A 165 0.52 10.50 20.68
N ALA A 166 1.14 11.29 21.55
CA ALA A 166 0.62 12.61 21.94
C ALA A 166 0.64 13.68 20.81
N LYS A 167 1.50 13.55 19.78
CA LYS A 167 1.64 14.53 18.68
C LYS A 167 2.04 13.87 17.35
N LYS A 168 1.43 14.30 16.24
CA LYS A 168 1.84 13.92 14.87
C LYS A 168 3.28 14.37 14.58
N LEU A 169 4.08 13.51 13.92
CA LEU A 169 5.33 13.92 13.27
C LEU A 169 5.05 15.01 12.22
N ARG A 170 6.02 15.90 12.01
CA ARG A 170 5.89 17.04 11.09
C ARG A 170 7.17 17.33 10.34
N SER A 171 7.04 17.53 9.04
CA SER A 171 8.11 17.95 8.13
C SER A 171 7.85 19.36 7.60
N VAL A 172 8.89 20.01 7.07
CA VAL A 172 8.84 21.38 6.55
C VAL A 172 9.53 21.39 5.18
N PRO A 173 8.82 21.04 4.08
CA PRO A 173 9.34 21.21 2.72
C PRO A 173 9.36 22.70 2.35
N ASP A 174 10.41 23.14 1.64
CA ASP A 174 10.60 24.57 1.35
C ASP A 174 9.50 25.17 0.46
N ILE A 175 9.20 24.50 -0.66
CA ILE A 175 8.20 24.91 -1.64
C ILE A 175 7.38 23.67 -2.04
N LEU A 176 6.06 23.82 -2.14
CA LEU A 176 5.18 22.78 -2.66
C LEU A 176 4.45 23.28 -3.90
N SER A 177 4.38 22.44 -4.92
CA SER A 177 3.31 22.54 -5.90
C SER A 177 2.09 21.80 -5.36
N LEU A 178 0.98 22.52 -5.22
CA LEU A 178 -0.33 21.99 -4.88
C LEU A 178 -1.14 21.74 -6.15
N GLY A 179 -1.92 20.65 -6.15
CA GLY A 179 -2.84 20.30 -7.24
C GLY A 179 -4.25 19.98 -6.73
N THR A 180 -5.27 20.36 -7.50
CA THR A 180 -6.60 19.72 -7.45
C THR A 180 -6.75 18.78 -8.65
N GLY A 181 -7.79 17.95 -8.66
CA GLY A 181 -8.11 17.08 -9.79
C GLY A 181 -8.78 15.79 -9.33
N PRO A 182 -9.59 15.14 -10.18
CA PRO A 182 -10.43 14.02 -9.77
C PRO A 182 -9.63 12.82 -9.26
N SER A 183 -8.41 12.58 -9.75
CA SER A 183 -7.56 11.49 -9.24
C SER A 183 -6.84 11.86 -7.94
N ALA A 184 -6.57 13.15 -7.72
CA ALA A 184 -5.92 13.63 -6.50
C ALA A 184 -6.90 13.78 -5.32
N THR A 185 -8.02 14.46 -5.51
CA THR A 185 -8.89 14.93 -4.41
C THR A 185 -10.32 15.22 -4.86
N SER A 186 -11.28 15.10 -3.94
CA SER A 186 -12.67 15.53 -4.14
C SER A 186 -12.85 17.05 -4.14
N PHE A 187 -11.87 17.84 -3.69
CA PHE A 187 -12.01 19.28 -3.53
C PHE A 187 -11.65 20.07 -4.80
N THR A 188 -12.52 21.01 -5.18
CA THR A 188 -12.32 21.90 -6.36
C THR A 188 -11.54 23.18 -6.05
N ARG A 189 -11.06 23.33 -4.79
CA ARG A 189 -10.30 24.48 -4.30
C ARG A 189 -9.16 24.00 -3.41
N PHE A 190 -8.07 24.74 -3.37
CA PHE A 190 -6.98 24.49 -2.42
C PHE A 190 -7.47 24.76 -0.98
N PRO A 191 -7.03 23.96 0.01
CA PRO A 191 -7.31 24.21 1.42
C PRO A 191 -6.57 25.45 1.93
N GLU A 192 -7.02 26.01 3.05
CA GLU A 192 -6.31 27.11 3.74
C GLU A 192 -4.94 26.68 4.30
N ARG A 193 -4.73 25.38 4.53
CA ARG A 193 -3.49 24.81 5.06
C ARG A 193 -2.99 23.70 4.15
N ALA A 194 -1.75 23.82 3.68
CA ALA A 194 -1.10 22.79 2.89
C ALA A 194 -0.93 21.47 3.68
N SER A 195 -1.08 20.36 2.97
CA SER A 195 -0.97 18.98 3.47
C SER A 195 -0.58 18.05 2.29
N TYR A 196 -0.05 16.86 2.58
CA TYR A 196 0.59 16.02 1.56
C TYR A 196 -0.40 15.38 0.56
N ASP A 197 -1.65 15.18 0.97
CA ASP A 197 -2.80 14.84 0.10
C ASP A 197 -3.04 15.84 -1.05
N HIS A 198 -2.59 17.09 -0.94
CA HIS A 198 -2.72 18.12 -1.97
C HIS A 198 -1.48 18.30 -2.87
N VAL A 199 -0.39 17.56 -2.62
CA VAL A 199 0.91 17.81 -3.28
C VAL A 199 0.98 17.19 -4.68
N CYS A 200 1.16 18.04 -5.69
CA CYS A 200 1.50 17.61 -7.05
C CYS A 200 3.00 17.27 -7.14
N ALA A 201 3.87 18.14 -6.60
CA ALA A 201 5.33 17.95 -6.60
C ALA A 201 6.03 18.71 -5.46
N ILE A 202 7.18 18.21 -5.03
CA ILE A 202 8.00 18.74 -3.92
C ILE A 202 9.17 19.55 -4.46
N TRP A 203 9.48 20.71 -3.88
CA TRP A 203 10.59 21.57 -4.31
C TRP A 203 11.38 22.05 -3.08
N GLU A 204 12.63 21.62 -2.96
CA GLU A 204 13.55 21.97 -1.87
C GLU A 204 14.62 22.93 -2.40
N VAL A 205 15.02 23.94 -1.63
CA VAL A 205 16.04 24.93 -2.01
C VAL A 205 17.25 24.76 -1.11
N LYS A 206 18.47 24.64 -1.63
CA LYS A 206 19.69 24.58 -0.81
C LYS A 206 20.79 25.43 -1.42
N LEU A 207 21.62 26.06 -0.57
CA LEU A 207 22.67 26.99 -1.03
C LEU A 207 23.88 26.33 -1.72
N THR A 208 24.00 25.00 -1.68
CA THR A 208 25.11 24.25 -2.29
C THR A 208 24.66 23.46 -3.53
N ASN A 209 25.48 23.50 -4.58
CA ASN A 209 25.27 22.70 -5.80
C ASN A 209 25.65 21.22 -5.62
N THR A 210 26.30 20.87 -4.50
CA THR A 210 26.60 19.47 -4.19
C THR A 210 25.35 18.74 -3.73
N PHE A 211 24.89 17.77 -4.52
CA PHE A 211 23.83 16.85 -4.12
C PHE A 211 24.39 15.80 -3.15
N LEU A 212 24.24 16.04 -1.84
CA LEU A 212 24.65 15.12 -0.79
C LEU A 212 23.51 14.19 -0.39
N TRP A 213 23.89 13.08 0.25
CA TRP A 213 22.97 12.06 0.75
C TRP A 213 21.88 12.63 1.67
N GLU A 214 22.21 13.60 2.53
CA GLU A 214 21.26 14.23 3.46
C GLU A 214 20.10 14.96 2.75
N GLN A 215 20.36 15.60 1.59
CA GLN A 215 19.29 16.22 0.79
C GLN A 215 18.43 15.16 0.10
N PHE A 216 19.03 14.04 -0.32
CA PHE A 216 18.29 12.92 -0.87
C PHE A 216 17.35 12.30 0.16
N GLU A 217 17.84 11.96 1.37
CA GLU A 217 17.02 11.41 2.46
C GLU A 217 15.87 12.34 2.84
N GLN A 218 16.11 13.66 2.84
CA GLN A 218 15.09 14.67 3.08
C GLN A 218 13.97 14.65 2.03
N LEU A 219 14.33 14.70 0.74
CA LEU A 219 13.35 14.62 -0.34
C LEU A 219 12.62 13.27 -0.38
N ALA A 220 13.31 12.18 -0.07
CA ALA A 220 12.74 10.84 -0.03
C ALA A 220 11.73 10.69 1.11
N ALA A 221 12.00 11.24 2.30
CA ALA A 221 11.04 11.28 3.40
C ALA A 221 9.78 12.09 3.06
N TYR A 222 9.90 13.14 2.25
CA TYR A 222 8.74 13.91 1.76
C TYR A 222 7.96 13.13 0.69
N ALA A 223 8.64 12.44 -0.23
CA ALA A 223 8.02 11.58 -1.22
C ALA A 223 7.29 10.38 -0.61
N ARG A 224 7.84 9.76 0.45
CA ARG A 224 7.18 8.73 1.26
C ARG A 224 5.82 9.23 1.74
N GLU A 225 5.78 10.43 2.33
CA GLU A 225 4.55 10.96 2.89
C GLU A 225 3.50 11.31 1.82
N VAL A 226 3.92 11.69 0.61
CA VAL A 226 3.01 11.79 -0.54
C VAL A 226 2.42 10.43 -0.89
N PHE A 227 3.19 9.34 -0.96
CA PHE A 227 2.64 8.00 -1.19
C PHE A 227 1.68 7.52 -0.07
N VAL A 228 1.95 7.90 1.19
CA VAL A 228 1.13 7.57 2.36
C VAL A 228 -0.24 8.28 2.35
N GLN A 229 -0.28 9.54 1.91
CA GLN A 229 -1.52 10.34 1.86
C GLN A 229 -2.23 10.28 0.49
N GLN A 230 -1.52 9.88 -0.58
CA GLN A 230 -2.05 9.68 -1.94
C GLN A 230 -1.81 8.22 -2.39
N PRO A 231 -2.59 7.26 -1.89
CA PRO A 231 -2.34 5.83 -2.13
C PRO A 231 -2.45 5.40 -3.60
N ASN A 232 -3.21 6.12 -4.45
CA ASN A 232 -3.27 5.88 -5.91
C ASN A 232 -2.09 6.51 -6.68
N ARG A 233 -1.02 6.95 -6.00
CA ARG A 233 0.17 7.53 -6.64
C ARG A 233 1.15 6.43 -7.08
N ARG A 234 1.48 6.42 -8.37
CA ARG A 234 2.49 5.53 -8.99
C ARG A 234 3.91 6.06 -8.83
N TYR A 235 4.07 7.38 -8.92
CA TYR A 235 5.35 8.06 -8.75
C TYR A 235 5.17 9.52 -8.29
N VAL A 236 6.17 10.05 -7.60
CA VAL A 236 6.21 11.41 -7.05
C VAL A 236 7.40 12.16 -7.63
N HIS A 237 7.16 13.38 -8.13
CA HIS A 237 8.23 14.27 -8.54
C HIS A 237 8.72 15.14 -7.39
N ALA A 238 10.04 15.27 -7.29
CA ALA A 238 10.71 16.21 -6.40
C ALA A 238 11.77 16.99 -7.18
N SER A 239 12.09 18.21 -6.75
CA SER A 239 13.17 19.03 -7.33
C SER A 239 14.05 19.56 -6.23
N LEU A 240 15.37 19.51 -6.44
CA LEU A 240 16.35 20.24 -5.66
C LEU A 240 16.79 21.47 -6.46
N LEU A 241 16.52 22.66 -5.93
CA LEU A 241 16.97 23.94 -6.46
C LEU A 241 18.16 24.46 -5.66
N THR A 242 19.04 25.18 -6.33
CA THR A 242 20.15 25.92 -5.74
C THR A 242 20.19 27.34 -6.35
N PRO A 243 21.14 28.22 -5.97
CA PRO A 243 21.24 29.53 -6.59
C PRO A 243 21.35 29.49 -8.12
N THR A 244 21.99 28.47 -8.71
CA THR A 244 22.24 28.37 -10.16
C THR A 244 21.72 27.08 -10.81
N GLU A 245 21.49 26.01 -10.05
CA GLU A 245 21.19 24.68 -10.60
C GLU A 245 19.82 24.15 -10.15
N ILE A 246 19.23 23.29 -10.98
CA ILE A 246 18.11 22.41 -10.64
C ILE A 246 18.48 20.96 -10.91
N ARG A 247 18.00 20.06 -10.04
CA ARG A 247 17.95 18.62 -10.26
C ARG A 247 16.52 18.13 -10.10
N VAL A 248 16.01 17.38 -11.08
CA VAL A 248 14.66 16.78 -11.00
C VAL A 248 14.80 15.30 -10.62
N LEU A 249 14.10 14.91 -9.57
CA LEU A 249 14.02 13.57 -9.04
C LEU A 249 12.62 12.99 -9.30
N ARG A 250 12.56 11.67 -9.44
CA ARG A 250 11.33 10.89 -9.52
C ARG A 250 11.45 9.70 -8.59
N PHE A 251 10.61 9.66 -7.57
CA PHE A 251 10.44 8.51 -6.69
C PHE A 251 9.32 7.63 -7.24
N ASP A 252 9.58 6.35 -7.42
CA ASP A 252 8.60 5.33 -7.84
C ASP A 252 8.87 4.00 -7.13
N ARG A 253 8.08 2.96 -7.43
CA ARG A 253 8.16 1.70 -6.69
C ARG A 253 9.43 0.86 -6.93
N ALA A 254 10.35 1.33 -7.78
CA ALA A 254 11.70 0.79 -7.90
C ALA A 254 12.81 1.69 -7.32
N GLY A 255 12.45 2.80 -6.65
CA GLY A 255 13.39 3.69 -5.96
C GLY A 255 13.35 5.12 -6.50
N CYS A 256 14.52 5.72 -6.74
CA CYS A 256 14.63 7.08 -7.27
C CYS A 256 15.39 7.09 -8.61
N TYR A 257 14.89 7.83 -9.58
CA TYR A 257 15.61 8.17 -10.81
C TYR A 257 15.68 9.69 -10.95
N HIS A 258 16.87 10.24 -11.20
CA HIS A 258 17.08 11.68 -11.19
C HIS A 258 17.96 12.18 -12.34
N THR A 259 17.80 13.45 -12.68
CA THR A 259 18.62 14.11 -13.70
C THR A 259 20.05 14.36 -13.19
N LEU A 260 20.97 14.65 -14.11
CA LEU A 260 22.16 15.45 -13.83
C LEU A 260 21.74 16.86 -13.35
N SER A 261 22.70 17.64 -12.84
CA SER A 261 22.45 19.06 -12.56
C SER A 261 22.23 19.81 -13.87
N ILE A 262 21.31 20.77 -13.84
CA ILE A 262 20.96 21.63 -14.97
C ILE A 262 21.08 23.07 -14.49
N ASP A 263 21.94 23.87 -15.12
CA ASP A 263 21.95 25.31 -14.85
C ASP A 263 20.68 25.94 -15.43
N TYR A 264 19.77 26.37 -14.55
CA TYR A 264 18.46 26.85 -14.98
C TYR A 264 18.47 28.31 -15.47
N HIS A 265 19.59 29.01 -15.30
CA HIS A 265 19.85 30.31 -15.90
C HIS A 265 20.42 30.18 -17.32
N LEU A 266 21.29 29.20 -17.56
CA LEU A 266 21.88 28.93 -18.89
C LEU A 266 20.98 28.07 -19.79
N GLU A 267 20.11 27.23 -19.23
CA GLU A 267 19.11 26.44 -19.96
C GLU A 267 17.65 26.90 -19.68
N PRO A 268 17.28 28.19 -19.89
CA PRO A 268 16.00 28.74 -19.45
C PRO A 268 14.78 28.08 -20.14
N GLU A 269 14.90 27.73 -21.42
CA GLU A 269 13.83 26.97 -22.07
C GLU A 269 13.61 25.58 -21.46
N LEU A 270 14.68 24.92 -20.98
CA LEU A 270 14.59 23.60 -20.36
C LEU A 270 13.95 23.72 -18.98
N PHE A 271 14.35 24.71 -18.19
CA PHE A 271 13.74 25.01 -16.90
C PHE A 271 12.22 25.19 -17.01
N VAL A 272 11.73 26.02 -17.95
CA VAL A 272 10.29 26.20 -18.19
C VAL A 272 9.60 24.88 -18.54
N LYS A 273 10.21 24.04 -19.40
CA LYS A 273 9.64 22.73 -19.78
C LYS A 273 9.54 21.79 -18.57
N LEU A 274 10.55 21.79 -17.69
CA LEU A 274 10.57 20.98 -16.46
C LEU A 274 9.51 21.45 -15.46
N VAL A 275 9.35 22.76 -15.26
CA VAL A 275 8.29 23.32 -14.42
C VAL A 275 6.92 22.87 -14.92
N LEU A 276 6.64 22.95 -16.22
CA LEU A 276 5.33 22.61 -16.77
C LEU A 276 5.04 21.11 -16.74
N VAL A 277 6.00 20.23 -17.10
CA VAL A 277 5.74 18.78 -17.13
C VAL A 277 5.48 18.20 -15.73
N VAL A 278 6.22 18.68 -14.71
CA VAL A 278 6.03 18.29 -13.30
C VAL A 278 4.68 18.77 -12.74
N ASN A 279 4.03 19.72 -13.42
CA ASN A 279 2.74 20.30 -13.06
C ASN A 279 1.61 19.97 -14.04
N SER A 280 1.76 18.92 -14.86
CA SER A 280 0.77 18.57 -15.88
C SER A 280 -0.66 18.42 -15.33
N PHE A 281 -1.64 18.84 -16.13
CA PHE A 281 -3.07 18.53 -15.90
C PHE A 281 -3.45 17.12 -16.31
N ASP A 282 -2.65 16.47 -17.17
CA ASP A 282 -2.70 15.03 -17.30
C ASP A 282 -2.21 14.44 -15.97
N GLU A 283 -3.15 14.03 -15.12
CA GLU A 283 -2.88 13.46 -13.80
C GLU A 283 -2.09 12.15 -13.90
N ARG A 284 -2.13 11.44 -15.03
CA ARG A 284 -1.27 10.28 -15.29
C ARG A 284 0.19 10.70 -15.43
N LEU A 285 0.46 11.84 -16.07
CA LEU A 285 1.81 12.44 -16.13
C LEU A 285 2.26 13.04 -14.80
N ALA A 286 1.35 13.62 -14.01
CA ALA A 286 1.65 14.02 -12.63
C ALA A 286 2.03 12.81 -11.76
N GLY A 287 1.47 11.63 -12.05
CA GLY A 287 1.88 10.35 -11.47
C GLY A 287 0.78 9.57 -10.74
N PHE A 288 -0.49 9.97 -10.88
CA PHE A 288 -1.65 9.25 -10.35
C PHE A 288 -2.08 8.11 -11.27
N ASP A 289 -2.60 7.01 -10.71
CA ASP A 289 -3.47 6.11 -11.46
C ASP A 289 -4.85 6.76 -11.64
N THR A 290 -5.10 7.28 -12.84
CA THR A 290 -6.33 7.98 -13.21
C THR A 290 -7.57 7.08 -13.31
N THR A 291 -7.40 5.77 -13.14
CA THR A 291 -8.55 4.86 -12.99
C THR A 291 -9.18 4.93 -11.59
N VAL A 292 -8.48 5.51 -10.60
CA VAL A 292 -9.01 5.86 -9.29
C VAL A 292 -9.31 7.34 -9.26
N TYR A 293 -10.56 7.72 -8.98
CA TYR A 293 -11.04 9.09 -9.11
C TYR A 293 -12.18 9.40 -8.12
N PHE A 294 -12.41 10.68 -7.87
CA PHE A 294 -13.57 11.18 -7.16
C PHE A 294 -14.65 11.65 -8.14
N GLU A 295 -15.89 11.32 -7.85
CA GLU A 295 -17.09 11.78 -8.56
C GLU A 295 -18.14 12.16 -7.52
N ASN A 296 -18.59 13.42 -7.51
CA ASN A 296 -19.54 13.95 -6.51
C ASN A 296 -19.11 13.74 -5.05
N GLY A 297 -17.80 13.74 -4.77
CA GLY A 297 -17.22 13.46 -3.45
C GLY A 297 -16.99 11.97 -3.16
N GLN A 298 -17.66 11.08 -3.88
CA GLN A 298 -17.48 9.64 -3.77
C GLN A 298 -16.20 9.19 -4.48
N ARG A 299 -15.34 8.40 -3.81
CA ARG A 299 -14.19 7.75 -4.46
C ARG A 299 -14.66 6.50 -5.22
N LYS A 300 -14.22 6.37 -6.47
CA LYS A 300 -14.54 5.28 -7.38
C LYS A 300 -13.29 4.78 -8.09
N LEU A 301 -13.35 3.54 -8.56
CA LEU A 301 -12.33 2.91 -9.38
C LEU A 301 -12.98 2.30 -10.62
N ARG A 302 -12.41 2.56 -11.80
CA ARG A 302 -12.90 2.03 -13.08
C ARG A 302 -11.92 0.99 -13.62
N MET A 303 -12.43 -0.17 -14.02
CA MET A 303 -11.62 -1.30 -14.47
C MET A 303 -12.18 -1.86 -15.77
N VAL A 304 -11.34 -2.10 -16.77
CA VAL A 304 -11.72 -2.71 -18.05
C VAL A 304 -11.07 -4.07 -18.13
N VAL A 305 -11.89 -5.13 -18.15
CA VAL A 305 -11.46 -6.53 -18.14
C VAL A 305 -12.13 -7.29 -19.27
N ALA A 306 -11.41 -8.26 -19.83
CA ALA A 306 -11.94 -9.15 -20.87
C ALA A 306 -12.89 -10.21 -20.31
N GLU A 307 -12.71 -10.60 -19.04
CA GLU A 307 -13.41 -11.67 -18.36
C GLU A 307 -13.54 -11.39 -16.86
N ILE A 308 -14.50 -12.07 -16.25
CA ILE A 308 -14.85 -11.99 -14.82
C ILE A 308 -15.19 -13.40 -14.31
N TYR A 309 -15.05 -13.60 -13.01
CA TYR A 309 -15.55 -14.81 -12.36
C TYR A 309 -17.06 -14.72 -12.14
N ASP A 310 -17.79 -15.74 -12.56
CA ASP A 310 -19.19 -15.96 -12.24
C ASP A 310 -19.32 -17.00 -11.12
N ALA A 311 -19.94 -16.59 -10.01
CA ALA A 311 -20.14 -17.44 -8.85
C ALA A 311 -21.33 -18.40 -9.01
N GLU A 312 -22.25 -18.17 -9.97
CA GLU A 312 -23.36 -19.09 -10.23
C GLU A 312 -22.92 -20.32 -11.05
N SER A 313 -22.06 -20.13 -12.04
CA SER A 313 -21.50 -21.22 -12.84
C SER A 313 -20.14 -21.75 -12.36
N GLU A 314 -19.54 -21.12 -11.34
CA GLU A 314 -18.18 -21.40 -10.83
C GLU A 314 -17.07 -21.29 -11.91
N THR A 315 -17.27 -20.44 -12.93
CA THR A 315 -16.32 -20.30 -14.06
C THR A 315 -15.99 -18.87 -14.44
N TRP A 316 -14.89 -18.71 -15.17
CA TRP A 316 -14.51 -17.46 -15.81
C TRP A 316 -15.31 -17.26 -17.11
N ILE A 317 -16.05 -16.15 -17.21
CA ILE A 317 -16.89 -15.81 -18.36
C ILE A 317 -16.45 -14.48 -18.99
N PRO A 318 -16.64 -14.29 -20.32
CA PRO A 318 -16.38 -13.00 -20.96
C PRO A 318 -17.19 -11.86 -20.35
N ASN A 319 -16.58 -10.69 -20.17
CA ASN A 319 -17.27 -9.48 -19.71
C ASN A 319 -18.08 -8.87 -20.87
N SER A 320 -19.28 -9.42 -21.10
CA SER A 320 -20.15 -9.11 -22.23
C SER A 320 -20.47 -7.60 -22.33
N GLY A 321 -20.06 -6.98 -23.43
CA GLY A 321 -20.32 -5.56 -23.74
C GLY A 321 -19.13 -4.62 -23.56
N GLU A 322 -17.99 -5.10 -23.04
CA GLU A 322 -16.79 -4.29 -22.71
C GLU A 322 -17.05 -3.13 -21.75
N GLU A 323 -18.21 -3.09 -21.08
CA GLU A 323 -18.52 -2.03 -20.12
C GLU A 323 -17.54 -2.07 -18.93
N PRO A 324 -16.94 -0.92 -18.56
CA PRO A 324 -16.01 -0.88 -17.45
C PRO A 324 -16.70 -1.22 -16.13
N LEU A 325 -16.15 -2.15 -15.37
CA LEU A 325 -16.54 -2.38 -13.98
C LEU A 325 -16.27 -1.10 -13.17
N VAL A 326 -17.28 -0.63 -12.45
CA VAL A 326 -17.17 0.52 -11.55
C VAL A 326 -17.29 0.03 -10.11
N PHE A 327 -16.20 0.23 -9.38
CA PHE A 327 -16.09 -0.06 -7.96
C PHE A 327 -16.30 1.23 -7.19
N VAL A 328 -17.29 1.24 -6.29
CA VAL A 328 -17.58 2.35 -5.39
C VAL A 328 -16.99 1.98 -4.03
N MET A 329 -15.98 2.75 -3.58
CA MET A 329 -15.45 2.59 -2.21
C MET A 329 -16.49 3.04 -1.17
N ASP A 330 -16.38 2.64 0.08
CA ASP A 330 -17.40 3.01 1.06
C ASP A 330 -17.39 4.53 1.36
N GLU A 331 -18.58 5.13 1.52
CA GLU A 331 -18.74 6.55 1.88
C GLU A 331 -18.20 6.83 3.29
N GLN A 332 -18.31 5.85 4.18
CA GLN A 332 -17.95 5.97 5.60
C GLN A 332 -16.47 5.66 5.84
N ASP A 333 -15.84 4.89 4.94
CA ASP A 333 -14.42 4.55 4.96
C ASP A 333 -13.79 4.66 3.56
N SER A 334 -13.62 5.90 3.10
CA SER A 334 -12.99 6.19 1.80
C SER A 334 -11.46 5.96 1.79
N ALA A 335 -10.87 5.54 2.91
CA ALA A 335 -9.46 5.18 3.00
C ALA A 335 -9.22 3.75 2.46
N PRO A 336 -7.99 3.40 2.07
CA PRO A 336 -7.66 2.00 1.84
C PRO A 336 -7.69 1.23 3.17
N LEU A 337 -8.23 0.00 3.16
CA LEU A 337 -8.14 -0.97 4.25
C LEU A 337 -6.68 -1.24 4.67
N PHE A 338 -5.78 -1.19 3.69
CA PHE A 338 -4.36 -1.42 3.85
C PHE A 338 -3.58 -0.67 2.78
N TYR A 339 -2.43 -0.11 3.11
CA TYR A 339 -1.50 0.44 2.14
C TYR A 339 -0.06 0.41 2.67
N ARG A 340 0.93 0.17 1.80
CA ARG A 340 2.37 0.14 2.16
C ARG A 340 3.00 1.52 2.12
N HIS A 341 3.70 1.89 3.19
CA HIS A 341 4.38 3.18 3.35
C HIS A 341 5.71 3.26 2.57
N SER A 342 6.40 2.13 2.40
CA SER A 342 7.72 2.07 1.74
C SER A 342 7.67 2.36 0.24
N ILE A 343 8.64 3.15 -0.24
CA ILE A 343 8.79 3.58 -1.64
C ILE A 343 9.20 2.39 -2.50
N ARG A 344 10.38 1.80 -2.25
CA ARG A 344 10.93 0.65 -2.99
C ARG A 344 10.35 -0.66 -2.45
N SER A 345 9.08 -0.92 -2.76
CA SER A 345 8.36 -2.09 -2.27
C SER A 345 7.35 -2.63 -3.30
N ARG A 346 6.46 -3.53 -2.88
CA ARG A 346 5.26 -3.87 -3.64
C ARG A 346 4.30 -2.68 -3.75
N GLY A 347 4.40 -1.68 -2.86
CA GLY A 347 3.50 -0.53 -2.84
C GLY A 347 2.03 -0.92 -2.73
N THR A 348 1.74 -2.06 -2.10
CA THR A 348 0.40 -2.67 -2.06
C THR A 348 -0.61 -1.70 -1.46
N VAL A 349 -1.80 -1.61 -2.07
CA VAL A 349 -2.96 -0.84 -1.59
C VAL A 349 -4.20 -1.71 -1.75
N CYS A 350 -5.02 -1.84 -0.71
CA CYS A 350 -6.26 -2.61 -0.70
C CYS A 350 -7.44 -1.68 -0.42
N TRP A 351 -8.40 -1.65 -1.34
CA TRP A 351 -9.60 -0.82 -1.24
C TRP A 351 -10.84 -1.68 -0.97
N LEU A 352 -11.59 -1.40 0.09
CA LEU A 352 -12.93 -1.94 0.25
C LEU A 352 -13.87 -1.28 -0.77
N ALA A 353 -14.61 -2.08 -1.53
CA ALA A 353 -15.53 -1.56 -2.54
C ALA A 353 -16.73 -2.48 -2.79
N LYS A 354 -17.75 -1.90 -3.41
CA LYS A 354 -18.94 -2.58 -3.94
C LYS A 354 -19.01 -2.33 -5.46
N CYS A 355 -19.48 -3.30 -6.23
CA CYS A 355 -19.63 -3.19 -7.68
C CYS A 355 -21.00 -3.72 -8.09
N GLU A 356 -21.71 -3.01 -8.97
CA GLU A 356 -23.06 -3.39 -9.43
C GLU A 356 -23.10 -4.76 -10.12
N LYS A 357 -21.95 -5.24 -10.65
CA LYS A 357 -21.81 -6.57 -11.25
C LYS A 357 -22.00 -7.72 -10.25
N TRP A 358 -21.66 -7.50 -8.98
CA TRP A 358 -21.76 -8.49 -7.90
C TRP A 358 -22.61 -7.91 -6.75
N PRO A 359 -23.95 -7.79 -6.95
CA PRO A 359 -24.83 -7.14 -5.98
C PRO A 359 -24.83 -7.88 -4.64
N GLY A 360 -24.67 -7.13 -3.55
CA GLY A 360 -24.59 -7.69 -2.20
C GLY A 360 -23.23 -8.28 -1.80
N ILE A 361 -22.28 -8.39 -2.73
CA ILE A 361 -20.91 -8.86 -2.45
C ILE A 361 -20.01 -7.67 -2.17
N SER A 362 -19.38 -7.69 -0.99
CA SER A 362 -18.24 -6.82 -0.67
C SER A 362 -16.97 -7.39 -1.33
N CYS A 363 -16.12 -6.51 -1.88
CA CYS A 363 -14.88 -6.92 -2.53
C CYS A 363 -13.71 -6.02 -2.14
N VAL A 364 -12.51 -6.57 -2.23
CA VAL A 364 -11.24 -5.85 -2.02
C VAL A 364 -10.54 -5.71 -3.36
N VAL A 365 -10.29 -4.46 -3.78
CA VAL A 365 -9.45 -4.17 -4.94
C VAL A 365 -8.01 -3.96 -4.47
N LYS A 366 -7.13 -4.91 -4.81
CA LYS A 366 -5.71 -4.97 -4.43
C LYS A 366 -4.84 -4.49 -5.59
N ASP A 367 -4.22 -3.33 -5.43
CA ASP A 367 -3.23 -2.76 -6.34
C ASP A 367 -1.82 -3.01 -5.80
N TYR A 368 -0.89 -3.49 -6.64
CA TYR A 368 0.50 -3.72 -6.21
C TYR A 368 1.48 -3.82 -7.38
N TRP A 369 2.78 -3.74 -7.08
CA TRP A 369 3.89 -3.83 -8.03
C TRP A 369 4.64 -5.15 -7.84
N ARG A 370 4.62 -5.98 -8.88
CA ARG A 370 5.21 -7.32 -8.94
C ARG A 370 6.54 -7.26 -9.70
N ALA A 371 7.58 -7.94 -9.22
CA ALA A 371 8.79 -8.17 -10.02
C ALA A 371 8.45 -9.02 -11.25
N THR A 372 8.74 -8.51 -12.46
CA THR A 372 8.32 -9.04 -13.77
C THR A 372 8.60 -10.53 -13.98
N GLU A 373 9.66 -11.04 -13.36
CA GLU A 373 10.12 -12.44 -13.33
C GLU A 373 9.26 -13.43 -12.51
N ARG A 374 8.34 -12.96 -11.65
CA ARG A 374 7.48 -13.82 -10.81
C ARG A 374 6.18 -14.21 -11.51
N VAL A 375 5.61 -15.36 -11.17
CA VAL A 375 4.22 -15.70 -11.57
C VAL A 375 3.24 -14.69 -10.95
N THR A 376 2.09 -14.43 -11.60
CA THR A 376 1.09 -13.49 -11.07
C THR A 376 0.20 -14.15 -10.01
N GLU A 377 -0.26 -13.38 -9.01
CA GLU A 377 -1.22 -13.87 -8.02
C GLU A 377 -2.52 -14.33 -8.68
N SER A 378 -2.93 -13.65 -9.76
CA SER A 378 -4.09 -14.03 -10.56
C SER A 378 -3.97 -15.41 -11.21
N GLU A 379 -2.77 -15.87 -11.60
CA GLU A 379 -2.61 -17.23 -12.14
C GLU A 379 -2.82 -18.28 -11.04
N PHE A 380 -2.35 -18.01 -9.82
CA PHE A 380 -2.60 -18.88 -8.66
C PHE A 380 -4.09 -18.89 -8.28
N LEU A 381 -4.71 -17.71 -8.08
CA LEU A 381 -6.13 -17.61 -7.70
C LEU A 381 -7.08 -18.11 -8.80
N ARG A 382 -6.70 -18.02 -10.07
CA ARG A 382 -7.46 -18.65 -11.17
C ARG A 382 -7.38 -20.17 -11.13
N THR A 383 -6.22 -20.71 -10.75
CA THR A 383 -6.03 -22.16 -10.57
C THR A 383 -6.83 -22.69 -9.37
N LEU A 384 -7.00 -21.86 -8.33
CA LEU A 384 -7.74 -22.17 -7.09
C LEU A 384 -9.19 -21.63 -7.09
N SER A 385 -9.75 -21.29 -8.25
CA SER A 385 -11.15 -20.87 -8.37
C SER A 385 -12.09 -22.02 -7.96
N ALA A 386 -13.15 -21.70 -7.22
CA ALA A 386 -14.09 -22.64 -6.59
C ALA A 386 -13.50 -23.59 -5.53
N VAL A 387 -12.21 -23.49 -5.19
CA VAL A 387 -11.63 -24.27 -4.08
C VAL A 387 -12.15 -23.73 -2.74
N LYS A 388 -12.94 -24.55 -2.03
CA LYS A 388 -13.37 -24.27 -0.65
C LYS A 388 -12.15 -24.08 0.25
N GLY A 389 -12.29 -23.21 1.24
CA GLY A 389 -11.16 -22.83 2.10
C GLY A 389 -10.20 -21.82 1.46
N VAL A 390 -10.38 -21.40 0.20
CA VAL A 390 -9.50 -20.43 -0.49
C VAL A 390 -10.27 -19.17 -0.90
N GLY A 391 -9.65 -18.01 -0.73
CA GLY A 391 -10.23 -16.71 -1.12
C GLY A 391 -10.46 -16.59 -2.63
N GLN A 392 -11.65 -16.17 -3.02
CA GLN A 392 -12.07 -16.17 -4.43
C GLN A 392 -11.76 -14.84 -5.16
N MET A 393 -11.18 -14.94 -6.36
CA MET A 393 -10.89 -13.81 -7.25
C MET A 393 -12.06 -13.53 -8.19
N LEU A 394 -12.47 -12.27 -8.29
CA LEU A 394 -13.63 -11.81 -9.07
C LEU A 394 -13.23 -11.23 -10.43
N ALA A 395 -12.12 -10.50 -10.49
CA ALA A 395 -11.56 -9.90 -11.71
C ALA A 395 -10.08 -9.54 -11.51
N TYR A 396 -9.35 -9.33 -12.61
CA TYR A 396 -7.94 -8.90 -12.56
C TYR A 396 -7.53 -8.10 -13.79
N GLN A 397 -6.47 -7.30 -13.65
CA GLN A 397 -5.72 -6.64 -14.72
C GLN A 397 -4.23 -6.87 -14.45
N ASN A 398 -3.62 -7.72 -15.27
CA ASN A 398 -2.19 -7.99 -15.21
C ASN A 398 -1.41 -6.99 -16.06
N ASP A 399 -0.20 -6.68 -15.60
CA ASP A 399 0.82 -5.98 -16.38
C ASP A 399 0.35 -4.69 -17.04
N ARG A 400 -0.32 -3.83 -16.26
CA ARG A 400 -0.93 -2.58 -16.74
C ARG A 400 0.09 -1.60 -17.30
N GLU A 401 1.27 -1.53 -16.69
CA GLU A 401 2.45 -0.75 -17.09
C GLU A 401 3.65 -1.16 -16.22
N THR A 402 4.87 -1.00 -16.73
CA THR A 402 6.10 -1.26 -15.95
C THR A 402 6.86 0.01 -15.55
N VAL A 403 7.77 -0.11 -14.58
CA VAL A 403 8.64 1.00 -14.17
C VAL A 403 9.61 1.38 -15.30
N CYS A 404 10.21 0.41 -15.99
CA CYS A 404 11.05 0.69 -17.17
C CYS A 404 10.27 1.42 -18.28
N GLU A 405 9.05 0.97 -18.61
CA GLU A 405 8.18 1.65 -19.59
C GLU A 405 7.85 3.09 -19.21
N LEU A 406 7.61 3.34 -17.92
CA LEU A 406 7.29 4.65 -17.37
C LEU A 406 8.51 5.58 -17.24
N ARG A 407 9.70 5.03 -17.02
CA ARG A 407 11.00 5.75 -17.00
C ARG A 407 11.60 5.95 -18.41
N LYS A 408 11.12 5.20 -19.41
CA LYS A 408 11.68 5.10 -20.77
C LYS A 408 13.14 4.64 -20.80
N VAL A 409 13.40 3.53 -20.09
CA VAL A 409 14.67 2.81 -20.10
C VAL A 409 14.43 1.36 -20.53
N ASP A 410 15.38 0.74 -21.25
CA ASP A 410 15.22 -0.62 -21.77
C ASP A 410 15.32 -1.72 -20.68
N ALA A 411 15.96 -1.40 -19.56
CA ALA A 411 16.13 -2.29 -18.41
C ALA A 411 16.31 -1.47 -17.12
N MET A 412 16.20 -2.12 -15.96
CA MET A 412 16.56 -1.49 -14.69
C MET A 412 18.07 -1.16 -14.69
N PRO A 413 18.49 0.09 -14.39
CA PRO A 413 19.91 0.45 -14.50
C PRO A 413 20.80 -0.24 -13.45
N VAL A 414 20.21 -0.72 -12.34
CA VAL A 414 20.86 -1.67 -11.43
C VAL A 414 20.65 -3.07 -11.99
N ALA A 415 21.71 -3.65 -12.56
CA ALA A 415 21.64 -4.91 -13.30
C ALA A 415 21.22 -6.15 -12.47
N THR A 416 21.15 -6.01 -11.14
CA THR A 416 20.67 -7.04 -10.21
C THR A 416 19.19 -6.89 -9.83
N ASP A 417 18.48 -5.89 -10.36
CA ASP A 417 17.05 -5.68 -10.12
C ASP A 417 16.19 -6.10 -11.31
N ALA A 418 15.12 -6.84 -11.03
CA ALA A 418 14.05 -7.04 -11.98
C ALA A 418 13.18 -5.77 -12.11
N ASP A 419 12.72 -5.47 -13.32
CA ASP A 419 11.68 -4.46 -13.56
C ASP A 419 10.38 -4.85 -12.83
N ARG A 420 9.57 -3.84 -12.51
CA ARG A 420 8.33 -3.99 -11.73
C ARG A 420 7.13 -3.66 -12.59
N SER A 421 6.15 -4.56 -12.58
CA SER A 421 4.91 -4.46 -13.33
C SER A 421 3.74 -4.16 -12.39
N PHE A 422 2.85 -3.26 -12.80
CA PHE A 422 1.68 -2.89 -12.01
C PHE A 422 0.51 -3.87 -12.22
N MET A 423 0.01 -4.40 -11.10
CA MET A 423 -1.03 -5.43 -11.02
C MET A 423 -2.25 -4.87 -10.28
N ARG A 424 -3.44 -5.25 -10.74
CA ARG A 424 -4.69 -5.04 -10.00
C ARG A 424 -5.46 -6.35 -9.93
N VAL A 425 -5.82 -6.79 -8.73
CA VAL A 425 -6.62 -7.99 -8.48
C VAL A 425 -7.84 -7.60 -7.65
N VAL A 426 -9.01 -8.13 -7.98
CA VAL A 426 -10.25 -7.96 -7.22
C VAL A 426 -10.58 -9.30 -6.60
N VAL A 427 -10.63 -9.34 -5.27
CA VAL A 427 -11.03 -10.55 -4.51
C VAL A 427 -12.31 -10.28 -3.74
N ARG A 428 -13.03 -11.34 -3.37
CA ARG A 428 -14.11 -11.24 -2.39
C ARG A 428 -13.55 -10.76 -1.04
N ASP A 429 -14.32 -9.93 -0.35
CA ASP A 429 -13.99 -9.47 0.99
C ASP A 429 -14.30 -10.54 2.04
N TYR A 430 -13.38 -10.70 2.98
CA TYR A 430 -13.44 -11.61 4.12
C TYR A 430 -12.99 -10.81 5.35
N PRO A 431 -13.90 -10.04 5.98
CA PRO A 431 -13.52 -8.94 6.86
C PRO A 431 -12.96 -9.40 8.21
N TYR A 432 -13.31 -10.60 8.67
CA TYR A 432 -13.01 -11.09 10.02
C TYR A 432 -11.77 -12.00 10.06
N THR A 433 -10.87 -11.79 11.03
CA THR A 433 -9.75 -12.69 11.36
C THR A 433 -10.17 -13.77 12.37
N LEU A 434 -9.37 -14.83 12.52
CA LEU A 434 -9.71 -16.00 13.36
C LEU A 434 -9.92 -15.69 14.86
N ASP A 435 -9.33 -14.62 15.40
CA ASP A 435 -9.58 -14.16 16.78
C ASP A 435 -11.03 -13.70 17.01
N GLN A 436 -11.70 -13.27 15.94
CA GLN A 436 -13.06 -12.75 15.98
C GLN A 436 -14.13 -13.85 15.95
N ALA A 437 -13.73 -15.12 15.92
CA ALA A 437 -14.63 -16.27 16.03
C ALA A 437 -15.42 -16.18 17.35
N LEU A 438 -16.72 -16.43 17.28
CA LEU A 438 -17.66 -16.32 18.40
C LEU A 438 -17.52 -17.51 19.36
N SER A 439 -17.12 -18.68 18.82
CA SER A 439 -16.95 -19.91 19.59
C SER A 439 -15.64 -20.64 19.25
N PRO A 440 -15.17 -21.55 20.13
CA PRO A 440 -14.04 -22.41 19.81
C PRO A 440 -14.37 -23.44 18.71
N ARG A 441 -15.66 -23.77 18.51
CA ARG A 441 -16.09 -24.67 17.43
C ARG A 441 -15.94 -23.95 16.09
N GLU A 442 -16.49 -22.75 15.94
CA GLU A 442 -16.37 -21.93 14.74
C GLU A 442 -14.90 -21.68 14.38
N LEU A 443 -14.04 -21.37 15.36
CA LEU A 443 -12.59 -21.24 15.13
C LEU A 443 -11.99 -22.50 14.52
N LEU A 444 -12.28 -23.68 15.07
CA LEU A 444 -11.68 -24.93 14.59
C LEU A 444 -12.29 -25.41 13.28
N GLU A 445 -13.58 -25.22 13.05
CA GLU A 445 -14.23 -25.48 11.76
C GLU A 445 -13.64 -24.59 10.66
N ALA A 446 -13.41 -23.30 10.94
CA ALA A 446 -12.71 -22.41 10.02
C ALA A 446 -11.27 -22.85 9.73
N VAL A 447 -10.53 -23.33 10.74
CA VAL A 447 -9.17 -23.88 10.55
C VAL A 447 -9.20 -25.18 9.74
N VAL A 448 -10.22 -26.04 9.90
CA VAL A 448 -10.41 -27.24 9.08
C VAL A 448 -10.61 -26.85 7.61
N ASP A 449 -11.51 -25.93 7.30
CA ASP A 449 -11.72 -25.47 5.91
C ASP A 449 -10.46 -24.87 5.29
N ILE A 450 -9.71 -24.07 6.06
CA ILE A 450 -8.42 -23.49 5.64
C ILE A 450 -7.40 -24.58 5.29
N VAL A 451 -7.30 -25.63 6.13
CA VAL A 451 -6.36 -26.74 5.91
C VAL A 451 -6.81 -27.63 4.77
N ASP A 452 -8.11 -27.92 4.64
CA ASP A 452 -8.66 -28.67 3.50
C ASP A 452 -8.37 -27.91 2.18
N GLY A 453 -8.62 -26.60 2.11
CA GLY A 453 -8.32 -25.76 0.94
C GLY A 453 -6.83 -25.63 0.62
N HIS A 454 -5.98 -25.51 1.66
CA HIS A 454 -4.52 -25.53 1.52
C HIS A 454 -4.01 -26.90 1.03
N SER A 455 -4.63 -28.00 1.48
CA SER A 455 -4.31 -29.35 1.02
C SER A 455 -4.61 -29.54 -0.47
N VAL A 456 -5.74 -29.03 -0.98
CA VAL A 456 -6.06 -29.03 -2.42
C VAL A 456 -5.03 -28.23 -3.20
N ALA A 457 -4.68 -27.02 -2.73
CA ALA A 457 -3.66 -26.20 -3.38
C ALA A 457 -2.31 -26.91 -3.50
N VAL A 458 -1.82 -27.56 -2.43
CA VAL A 458 -0.55 -28.30 -2.45
C VAL A 458 -0.63 -29.62 -3.22
N LEU A 459 -1.65 -30.45 -2.94
CA LEU A 459 -1.69 -31.83 -3.42
C LEU A 459 -2.19 -31.96 -4.85
N ASP A 460 -3.06 -31.06 -5.31
CA ASP A 460 -3.70 -31.15 -6.62
C ASP A 460 -3.16 -30.09 -7.60
N HIS A 461 -2.68 -28.94 -7.09
CA HIS A 461 -2.14 -27.84 -7.90
C HIS A 461 -0.64 -27.53 -7.69
N ASP A 462 0.04 -28.26 -6.79
CA ASP A 462 1.46 -28.04 -6.45
C ASP A 462 1.77 -26.62 -5.90
N LEU A 463 0.80 -25.91 -5.32
CA LEU A 463 0.95 -24.54 -4.81
C LEU A 463 1.11 -24.48 -3.28
N LEU A 464 2.23 -23.90 -2.82
CA LEU A 464 2.50 -23.59 -1.41
C LEU A 464 2.36 -22.07 -1.18
N GLN A 465 1.73 -21.62 -0.09
CA GLN A 465 1.34 -20.20 0.08
C GLN A 465 2.46 -19.34 0.71
N ARG A 466 3.23 -19.86 1.68
CA ARG A 466 4.50 -19.29 2.20
C ARG A 466 4.45 -17.95 2.96
N ASP A 467 3.29 -17.38 3.21
CA ASP A 467 3.09 -16.20 4.10
C ASP A 467 1.81 -16.36 4.92
N ILE A 468 1.71 -17.51 5.59
CA ILE A 468 0.66 -17.79 6.57
C ILE A 468 0.84 -16.82 7.73
N SER A 469 -0.21 -16.07 8.03
CA SER A 469 -0.20 -15.08 9.10
C SER A 469 -1.62 -14.82 9.61
N HIS A 470 -1.71 -14.18 10.77
CA HIS A 470 -2.98 -13.80 11.39
C HIS A 470 -3.90 -12.96 10.48
N THR A 471 -3.35 -12.15 9.56
CA THR A 471 -4.16 -11.34 8.62
C THR A 471 -4.61 -12.11 7.37
N ASN A 472 -3.98 -13.25 7.09
CA ASN A 472 -4.18 -14.02 5.86
C ASN A 472 -5.06 -15.25 6.07
N LEU A 473 -5.36 -15.60 7.31
CA LEU A 473 -6.38 -16.57 7.69
C LEU A 473 -7.64 -15.83 8.15
N ARG A 474 -8.74 -15.99 7.40
CA ARG A 474 -9.98 -15.24 7.61
C ARG A 474 -11.16 -16.16 7.91
N LEU A 475 -12.15 -15.64 8.64
CA LEU A 475 -13.46 -16.25 8.72
C LEU A 475 -14.27 -15.90 7.46
N SER A 476 -15.09 -16.85 7.03
CA SER A 476 -16.02 -16.70 5.93
C SER A 476 -17.44 -16.48 6.45
N LEU A 477 -18.22 -15.70 5.71
CA LEU A 477 -19.63 -15.42 5.98
C LEU A 477 -20.58 -16.37 5.22
N ASP A 478 -20.03 -17.35 4.51
CA ASP A 478 -20.81 -18.38 3.84
C ASP A 478 -21.26 -19.47 4.81
N THR A 479 -22.43 -20.06 4.55
CA THR A 479 -23.00 -21.10 5.41
C THR A 479 -22.28 -22.45 5.32
N ASP A 480 -21.52 -22.67 4.25
CA ASP A 480 -20.92 -23.95 3.86
C ASP A 480 -19.39 -23.93 3.79
N VAL A 481 -18.78 -22.80 4.18
CA VAL A 481 -17.33 -22.59 4.38
C VAL A 481 -17.18 -21.56 5.50
N LYS A 482 -16.57 -21.94 6.62
CA LYS A 482 -16.33 -21.15 7.84
C LYS A 482 -15.01 -20.38 7.80
N GLY A 483 -14.00 -20.86 7.06
CA GLY A 483 -12.67 -20.23 7.00
C GLY A 483 -12.10 -20.18 5.59
N VAL A 484 -11.28 -19.17 5.30
CA VAL A 484 -10.53 -19.06 4.04
C VAL A 484 -9.10 -18.55 4.22
N ILE A 485 -8.19 -19.06 3.39
CA ILE A 485 -6.83 -18.52 3.20
C ILE A 485 -6.81 -17.50 2.04
N ILE A 486 -6.23 -16.34 2.29
CA ILE A 486 -6.08 -15.24 1.32
C ILE A 486 -4.60 -14.87 1.10
N ASP A 487 -4.36 -13.92 0.19
CA ASP A 487 -3.05 -13.38 -0.19
C ASP A 487 -2.06 -14.44 -0.71
N TRP A 488 -2.14 -14.72 -2.01
CA TRP A 488 -1.32 -15.76 -2.68
C TRP A 488 -0.12 -15.17 -3.42
N ASP A 489 0.28 -13.93 -3.13
CA ASP A 489 1.27 -13.19 -3.92
C ASP A 489 2.75 -13.59 -3.66
N LEU A 490 3.01 -14.37 -2.61
CA LEU A 490 4.30 -15.02 -2.31
C LEU A 490 4.31 -16.54 -2.60
N ALA A 491 3.19 -17.07 -3.09
CA ALA A 491 3.03 -18.49 -3.36
C ALA A 491 4.02 -18.99 -4.43
N LYS A 492 4.33 -20.29 -4.38
CA LYS A 492 5.21 -20.96 -5.35
C LYS A 492 4.76 -22.38 -5.66
N ASP A 493 5.05 -22.81 -6.88
CA ASP A 493 5.15 -24.21 -7.28
C ASP A 493 6.13 -24.95 -6.35
N ILE A 494 5.63 -25.93 -5.59
CA ILE A 494 6.36 -26.67 -4.56
C ILE A 494 7.43 -27.60 -5.16
N GLN A 495 7.22 -28.11 -6.38
CA GLN A 495 8.17 -28.99 -7.08
C GLN A 495 9.35 -28.21 -7.68
N ASN A 496 9.10 -27.00 -8.16
CA ASN A 496 10.04 -26.20 -8.95
C ASN A 496 10.64 -25.01 -8.15
N GLN A 497 10.63 -25.08 -6.81
CA GLN A 497 11.15 -24.02 -5.94
C GLN A 497 12.65 -23.78 -6.15
N LYS A 498 12.99 -22.73 -6.91
CA LYS A 498 14.29 -22.06 -6.81
C LYS A 498 14.33 -21.27 -5.50
N LEU A 499 15.14 -21.73 -4.55
CA LEU A 499 15.51 -21.00 -3.33
C LEU A 499 16.43 -19.81 -3.66
N THR A 500 15.98 -18.60 -3.37
CA THR A 500 16.85 -17.41 -3.31
C THR A 500 17.12 -17.02 -1.86
N LYS A 501 18.17 -16.24 -1.58
CA LYS A 501 18.36 -15.65 -0.24
C LYS A 501 17.20 -14.73 0.18
N GLY A 502 16.51 -14.12 -0.78
CA GLY A 502 15.31 -13.33 -0.51
C GLY A 502 14.14 -14.20 -0.04
N ASP A 503 13.98 -15.38 -0.62
CA ASP A 503 12.89 -16.33 -0.31
C ASP A 503 12.94 -16.92 1.10
N LEU A 504 14.13 -17.01 1.70
CA LEU A 504 14.30 -17.43 3.09
C LEU A 504 13.81 -16.35 4.05
N ARG A 505 13.96 -15.07 3.66
CA ARG A 505 13.65 -13.92 4.49
C ARG A 505 12.23 -13.36 4.29
N THR A 506 11.57 -13.62 3.15
CA THR A 506 10.13 -13.33 2.95
C THR A 506 9.24 -14.08 3.92
N GLY A 507 8.06 -13.53 4.23
CA GLY A 507 7.06 -14.10 5.14
C GLY A 507 7.05 -13.45 6.54
N THR A 508 5.91 -13.48 7.20
CA THR A 508 5.69 -12.85 8.51
C THR A 508 6.48 -13.57 9.63
N GLN A 509 7.55 -12.93 10.13
CA GLN A 509 8.56 -13.59 11.00
C GLN A 509 7.96 -14.34 12.21
N ALA A 510 7.01 -13.74 12.92
CA ALA A 510 6.37 -14.34 14.09
C ALA A 510 5.67 -15.68 13.80
N PHE A 511 5.22 -15.91 12.57
CA PHE A 511 4.50 -17.12 12.15
C PHE A 511 5.36 -18.10 11.35
N LYS A 512 6.55 -17.72 10.86
CA LYS A 512 7.44 -18.65 10.13
C LYS A 512 7.78 -19.92 10.91
N SER A 513 7.96 -21.02 10.17
CA SER A 513 8.42 -22.29 10.73
C SER A 513 9.84 -22.23 11.28
N CYS A 514 10.13 -23.10 12.24
CA CYS A 514 11.46 -23.35 12.80
C CYS A 514 12.50 -23.64 11.70
N LYS A 515 12.15 -24.49 10.72
CA LYS A 515 13.03 -24.83 9.58
C LYS A 515 13.40 -23.59 8.75
N THR A 516 12.43 -22.74 8.43
CA THR A 516 12.67 -21.57 7.57
C THR A 516 13.41 -20.43 8.29
N LEU A 517 13.19 -20.26 9.60
CA LEU A 517 13.85 -19.23 10.41
C LEU A 517 15.36 -19.41 10.59
N TYR A 518 15.92 -20.62 10.42
CA TYR A 518 17.36 -20.82 10.40
C TYR A 518 18.04 -20.26 9.13
N GLU A 519 17.28 -19.90 8.09
CA GLU A 519 17.78 -19.40 6.79
C GLU A 519 18.90 -20.27 6.17
N ASN A 520 18.92 -21.57 6.49
CA ASN A 520 19.97 -22.50 6.11
C ASN A 520 19.55 -23.37 4.92
N ALA A 521 20.21 -23.17 3.78
CA ALA A 521 19.93 -23.90 2.53
C ALA A 521 20.12 -25.43 2.64
N GLN A 522 20.84 -25.94 3.65
CA GLN A 522 20.97 -27.38 3.92
C GLN A 522 19.66 -28.02 4.39
N LEU A 523 18.73 -27.23 4.93
CA LEU A 523 17.40 -27.69 5.38
C LEU A 523 16.39 -27.83 4.21
N GLY A 524 16.80 -27.52 2.98
CA GLY A 524 15.95 -27.62 1.80
C GLY A 524 14.97 -26.46 1.63
N ALA A 525 14.06 -26.60 0.66
CA ALA A 525 13.02 -25.62 0.39
C ALA A 525 11.87 -25.70 1.40
N PRO A 526 11.07 -24.63 1.58
CA PRO A 526 9.79 -24.72 2.27
C PRO A 526 8.89 -25.82 1.66
N ASP A 527 8.09 -26.50 2.47
CA ASP A 527 7.09 -27.48 2.04
C ASP A 527 5.81 -27.33 2.88
N HIS A 528 4.82 -28.22 2.69
CA HIS A 528 3.53 -28.13 3.37
C HIS A 528 3.64 -28.10 4.90
N MET A 529 4.63 -28.78 5.47
CA MET A 529 4.85 -28.79 6.92
C MET A 529 5.19 -27.39 7.44
N ASP A 530 5.81 -26.51 6.64
CA ASP A 530 6.13 -25.14 7.08
C ASP A 530 4.88 -24.26 7.14
N ASP A 531 3.96 -24.38 6.17
CA ASP A 531 2.69 -23.67 6.19
C ASP A 531 1.78 -24.22 7.30
N LEU A 532 1.73 -25.55 7.52
CA LEU A 532 1.00 -26.17 8.64
C LEU A 532 1.55 -25.75 10.01
N GLU A 533 2.87 -25.69 10.18
CA GLU A 533 3.51 -25.20 11.42
C GLU A 533 3.15 -23.72 11.66
N SER A 534 3.06 -22.93 10.58
CA SER A 534 2.60 -21.55 10.63
C SER A 534 1.12 -21.41 11.02
N ILE A 535 0.24 -22.32 10.56
CA ILE A 535 -1.17 -22.38 10.98
C ILE A 535 -1.27 -22.68 12.48
N LEU A 536 -0.48 -23.63 13.00
CA LEU A 536 -0.38 -23.88 14.45
C LEU A 536 0.00 -22.60 15.22
N TYR A 537 0.97 -21.82 14.74
CA TYR A 537 1.36 -20.57 15.40
C TYR A 537 0.27 -19.49 15.36
N VAL A 538 -0.53 -19.40 14.29
CA VAL A 538 -1.68 -18.48 14.26
C VAL A 538 -2.76 -18.93 15.26
N VAL A 539 -3.13 -20.21 15.27
CA VAL A 539 -4.12 -20.75 16.21
C VAL A 539 -3.66 -20.59 17.67
N PHE A 540 -2.39 -20.88 17.95
CA PHE A 540 -1.80 -20.69 19.27
C PHE A 540 -1.83 -19.23 19.73
N ASN A 541 -1.45 -18.29 18.85
CA ASN A 541 -1.52 -16.86 19.14
C ASN A 541 -2.98 -16.42 19.37
N VAL A 542 -3.95 -16.91 18.58
CA VAL A 542 -5.38 -16.63 18.82
C VAL A 542 -5.84 -17.13 20.19
N LEU A 543 -5.47 -18.36 20.58
CA LEU A 543 -5.94 -18.97 21.82
C LEU A 543 -5.31 -18.39 23.09
N CYS A 544 -4.05 -17.93 23.02
CA CYS A 544 -3.25 -17.53 24.18
C CYS A 544 -2.98 -16.02 24.28
N ASN A 545 -3.20 -15.24 23.21
CA ASN A 545 -2.86 -13.80 23.16
C ASN A 545 -4.09 -12.88 23.01
N PHE A 546 -5.31 -13.41 23.16
CA PHE A 546 -6.55 -12.65 23.08
C PHE A 546 -7.46 -12.97 24.26
N ASP A 547 -8.17 -11.96 24.77
CA ASP A 547 -9.14 -12.10 25.85
C ASP A 547 -10.42 -12.84 25.41
N SER A 548 -11.30 -13.12 26.37
CA SER A 548 -12.60 -13.77 26.12
C SER A 548 -13.54 -13.02 25.16
N ARG A 549 -13.21 -11.77 24.77
CA ARG A 549 -13.96 -10.93 23.83
C ARG A 549 -13.24 -10.77 22.48
N GLY A 550 -12.16 -11.51 22.23
CA GLY A 550 -11.39 -11.43 20.99
C GLY A 550 -10.54 -10.16 20.87
N ARG A 551 -10.14 -9.54 21.99
CA ARG A 551 -9.23 -8.38 21.99
C ARG A 551 -7.82 -8.83 22.36
N PRO A 552 -6.75 -8.31 21.73
CA PRO A 552 -5.38 -8.61 22.15
C PRO A 552 -5.17 -8.32 23.64
N LEU A 553 -4.39 -9.16 24.32
CA LEU A 553 -4.04 -8.94 25.73
C LEU A 553 -3.23 -7.64 25.92
N PRO A 554 -3.33 -6.98 27.08
CA PRO A 554 -2.42 -5.91 27.48
C PRO A 554 -0.96 -6.37 27.41
N THR A 555 -0.03 -5.48 27.06
CA THR A 555 1.39 -5.82 26.86
C THR A 555 2.02 -6.51 28.08
N GLU A 556 1.58 -6.16 29.29
CA GLU A 556 2.02 -6.76 30.56
C GLU A 556 1.48 -8.19 30.79
N GLU A 557 0.45 -8.59 30.07
CA GLU A 557 -0.20 -9.91 30.14
C GLU A 557 0.16 -10.82 28.96
N ILE A 558 0.80 -10.30 27.90
CA ILE A 558 1.29 -11.11 26.77
C ILE A 558 2.37 -12.08 27.28
N PRO A 559 2.23 -13.40 27.08
CA PRO A 559 3.26 -14.36 27.46
C PRO A 559 4.62 -14.03 26.79
N GLU A 560 5.71 -14.00 27.57
CA GLU A 560 7.04 -13.57 27.11
C GLU A 560 7.46 -14.24 25.79
N THR A 561 7.21 -15.55 25.64
CA THR A 561 7.52 -16.29 24.41
C THR A 561 6.76 -15.76 23.19
N ILE A 562 5.50 -15.33 23.31
CA ILE A 562 4.74 -14.72 22.21
C ILE A 562 5.29 -13.31 21.91
N SER A 563 5.65 -12.54 22.94
CA SER A 563 6.30 -11.23 22.77
C SER A 563 7.62 -11.34 22.00
N ASP A 564 8.48 -12.30 22.38
CA ASP A 564 9.73 -12.66 21.70
C ASP A 564 9.50 -13.10 20.23
N TRP A 565 8.36 -13.71 19.89
CA TRP A 565 8.03 -14.09 18.52
C TRP A 565 7.67 -12.88 17.64
N HIS A 566 6.98 -11.88 18.21
CA HIS A 566 6.62 -10.65 17.49
C HIS A 566 7.79 -9.66 17.40
N SER A 567 8.74 -9.69 18.34
CA SER A 567 9.92 -8.80 18.37
C SER A 567 11.27 -9.53 18.52
N PRO A 568 11.65 -10.43 17.58
CA PRO A 568 12.86 -11.25 17.72
C PRO A 568 14.15 -10.47 17.43
N ASP A 569 15.17 -10.62 18.30
CA ASP A 569 16.51 -10.03 18.07
C ASP A 569 17.13 -10.44 16.72
N ARG A 570 17.00 -11.73 16.38
CA ARG A 570 17.49 -12.37 15.14
C ARG A 570 16.67 -13.62 14.80
N PRO A 571 16.48 -13.99 13.52
CA PRO A 571 15.72 -15.17 13.11
C PRO A 571 16.15 -16.48 13.78
N SER A 572 17.46 -16.70 13.97
CA SER A 572 17.99 -17.91 14.62
C SER A 572 17.64 -18.03 16.11
N LYS A 573 17.44 -16.91 16.82
CA LYS A 573 16.95 -16.92 18.22
C LYS A 573 15.49 -17.38 18.23
N LEU A 574 14.69 -16.83 17.31
CA LEU A 574 13.29 -17.22 17.16
C LEU A 574 13.12 -18.70 16.77
N ALA A 575 13.98 -19.22 15.89
CA ALA A 575 14.01 -20.64 15.55
C ALA A 575 14.22 -21.52 16.79
N ALA A 576 15.20 -21.20 17.65
CA ALA A 576 15.46 -21.94 18.88
C ALA A 576 14.31 -21.83 19.91
N LEU A 577 13.67 -20.67 20.03
CA LEU A 577 12.48 -20.49 20.87
C LEU A 577 11.31 -21.37 20.39
N LYS A 578 11.08 -21.42 19.08
CA LYS A 578 10.05 -22.27 18.46
C LYS A 578 10.37 -23.76 18.56
N GLN A 579 11.64 -24.14 18.43
CA GLN A 579 12.12 -25.49 18.69
C GLN A 579 11.81 -25.92 20.14
N SER A 580 12.15 -25.07 21.12
CA SER A 580 11.85 -25.30 22.54
C SER A 580 10.34 -25.39 22.81
N PHE A 581 9.54 -24.49 22.21
CA PHE A 581 8.09 -24.52 22.31
C PHE A 581 7.50 -25.86 21.81
N LEU A 582 7.88 -26.32 20.61
CA LEU A 582 7.37 -27.57 20.04
C LEU A 582 7.78 -28.81 20.84
N LEU A 583 8.96 -28.80 21.48
CA LEU A 583 9.47 -29.96 22.23
C LEU A 583 9.00 -30.03 23.70
N SER A 584 8.68 -28.90 24.32
CA SER A 584 8.21 -28.78 25.72
C SER A 584 6.72 -29.13 25.89
N GLY A 585 6.20 -29.18 27.12
CA GLY A 585 4.76 -29.36 27.42
C GLY A 585 4.05 -28.05 27.76
N LEU A 586 2.75 -27.94 27.46
CA LEU A 586 1.93 -26.74 27.69
C LEU A 586 1.24 -26.72 29.06
N LYS A 587 0.75 -27.86 29.56
CA LYS A 587 -0.24 -27.93 30.66
C LYS A 587 0.15 -27.24 31.97
N SER A 588 1.44 -27.06 32.24
CA SER A 588 1.97 -26.41 33.45
C SER A 588 2.39 -24.96 33.25
N SER A 589 2.31 -24.44 32.02
CA SER A 589 3.06 -23.25 31.60
C SER A 589 2.29 -22.29 30.70
N TRP A 590 1.06 -22.65 30.30
CA TRP A 590 0.25 -21.86 29.37
C TRP A 590 -1.23 -21.84 29.78
N THR A 591 -1.89 -20.71 29.51
CA THR A 591 -3.33 -20.50 29.75
C THR A 591 -4.02 -20.11 28.45
N VAL A 592 -5.15 -20.74 28.14
CA VAL A 592 -6.02 -20.33 27.02
C VAL A 592 -6.94 -19.20 27.49
N THR A 593 -6.71 -18.02 26.96
CA THR A 593 -7.35 -16.75 27.37
C THR A 593 -8.57 -16.41 26.49
N ARG A 594 -8.58 -16.85 25.23
CA ARG A 594 -9.67 -16.59 24.27
C ARG A 594 -10.96 -17.33 24.60
N PHE A 595 -10.85 -18.60 25.02
CA PHE A 595 -11.98 -19.49 25.32
C PHE A 595 -11.77 -20.25 26.64
N PRO A 596 -11.74 -19.54 27.80
CA PRO A 596 -11.30 -20.11 29.08
C PRO A 596 -12.19 -21.27 29.57
N LYS A 597 -13.50 -21.26 29.24
CA LYS A 597 -14.43 -22.36 29.54
C LYS A 597 -14.03 -23.71 28.91
N HIS A 598 -13.18 -23.70 27.88
CA HIS A 598 -12.74 -24.89 27.15
C HIS A 598 -11.22 -25.07 27.16
N ALA A 599 -10.51 -24.37 28.07
CA ALA A 599 -9.06 -24.30 28.10
C ALA A 599 -8.38 -25.68 28.09
N ASP A 600 -8.82 -26.63 28.92
CA ASP A 600 -8.22 -27.97 28.98
C ASP A 600 -8.30 -28.73 27.64
N ARG A 601 -9.43 -28.64 26.94
CA ARG A 601 -9.66 -29.30 25.64
C ARG A 601 -8.78 -28.66 24.56
N LEU A 602 -8.69 -27.33 24.57
CA LEU A 602 -7.89 -26.56 23.60
C LEU A 602 -6.38 -26.71 23.84
N LEU A 603 -5.94 -26.80 25.10
CA LEU A 603 -4.56 -27.18 25.44
C LEU A 603 -4.25 -28.60 25.01
N GLN A 604 -5.17 -29.56 25.17
CA GLN A 604 -4.98 -30.93 24.69
C GLN A 604 -4.87 -31.00 23.16
N LEU A 605 -5.66 -30.22 22.42
CA LEU A 605 -5.52 -30.05 20.97
C LEU A 605 -4.14 -29.51 20.61
N LEU A 606 -3.70 -28.41 21.23
CA LEU A 606 -2.40 -27.80 20.96
C LEU A 606 -1.24 -28.76 21.24
N GLU A 607 -1.30 -29.58 22.30
CA GLU A 607 -0.29 -30.61 22.56
C GLU A 607 -0.26 -31.69 21.46
N LYS A 608 -1.42 -32.17 20.99
CA LYS A 608 -1.48 -33.13 19.87
C LYS A 608 -0.88 -32.54 18.58
N LEU A 609 -1.19 -31.28 18.26
CA LEU A 609 -0.62 -30.59 17.10
C LEU A 609 0.90 -30.41 17.24
N LYS A 610 1.43 -30.18 18.44
CA LYS A 610 2.88 -30.11 18.68
C LYS A 610 3.56 -31.48 18.53
N GLU A 611 2.96 -32.54 19.07
CA GLU A 611 3.49 -33.91 18.89
C GLU A 611 3.55 -34.32 17.41
N PHE A 612 2.59 -33.88 16.59
CA PHE A 612 2.64 -34.05 15.13
C PHE A 612 3.89 -33.43 14.49
N PHE A 613 4.37 -32.26 14.96
CA PHE A 613 5.60 -31.64 14.47
C PHE A 613 6.90 -32.19 15.10
N ARG A 614 6.83 -32.95 16.21
CA ARG A 614 8.03 -33.43 16.93
C ARG A 614 9.02 -34.19 16.02
N PRO A 615 8.61 -35.17 15.18
CA PRO A 615 9.53 -35.88 14.28
C PRO A 615 10.18 -34.96 13.25
N ARG A 616 9.46 -33.92 12.80
CA ARG A 616 9.98 -32.93 11.85
C ARG A 616 11.06 -32.06 12.48
N ILE A 617 10.90 -31.68 13.74
CA ILE A 617 11.90 -30.91 14.50
C ILE A 617 13.15 -31.74 14.81
N GLU A 618 13.01 -33.03 15.10
CA GLU A 618 14.16 -33.95 15.25
C GLU A 618 14.97 -34.07 13.96
N LEU A 619 14.31 -34.10 12.79
CA LEU A 619 14.98 -34.06 11.49
C LEU A 619 15.70 -32.73 11.22
N VAL A 620 15.13 -31.59 11.64
CA VAL A 620 15.80 -30.27 11.55
C VAL A 620 17.05 -30.26 12.41
N ASP A 621 16.98 -30.71 13.67
CA ASP A 621 18.12 -30.75 14.58
C ASP A 621 19.23 -31.69 14.09
N ALA A 622 18.86 -32.89 13.63
CA ALA A 622 19.80 -33.84 13.05
C ALA A 622 20.49 -33.27 11.79
N ALA A 623 19.77 -32.54 10.93
CA ALA A 623 20.34 -31.90 9.76
C ALA A 623 21.28 -30.73 10.12
N LEU A 624 20.91 -29.88 11.09
CA LEU A 624 21.79 -28.82 11.61
C LEU A 624 23.06 -29.37 12.26
N CYS A 625 22.97 -30.53 12.93
CA CYS A 625 24.12 -31.26 13.47
C CYS A 625 24.97 -31.98 12.41
N GLY A 626 24.60 -31.94 11.12
CA GLY A 626 25.26 -32.69 10.05
C GLY A 626 25.10 -34.22 10.14
N LYS A 627 24.10 -34.70 10.88
CA LYS A 627 23.82 -36.13 11.15
C LYS A 627 22.69 -36.71 10.28
N GLY A 628 22.12 -35.92 9.39
CA GLY A 628 21.04 -36.34 8.48
C GLY A 628 20.69 -35.26 7.47
N THR A 629 19.61 -35.50 6.71
CA THR A 629 19.01 -34.54 5.78
C THR A 629 17.50 -34.60 5.90
N ILE A 630 16.81 -33.46 5.81
CA ILE A 630 15.35 -33.45 5.73
C ILE A 630 14.93 -34.10 4.40
N PRO A 631 13.95 -35.03 4.40
CA PRO A 631 13.40 -35.59 3.16
C PRO A 631 12.90 -34.50 2.22
N ARG A 632 12.99 -34.74 0.90
CA ARG A 632 12.31 -33.88 -0.06
C ARG A 632 10.80 -34.05 0.08
N TRP A 633 10.05 -33.01 -0.30
CA TRP A 633 8.60 -33.09 -0.41
C TRP A 633 8.19 -34.27 -1.31
N ASP A 634 7.18 -35.00 -0.83
CA ASP A 634 6.53 -36.12 -1.51
C ASP A 634 5.02 -35.98 -1.33
N ARG A 635 4.24 -36.30 -2.38
CA ARG A 635 2.80 -36.06 -2.41
C ARG A 635 2.00 -37.07 -1.58
N GLU A 636 2.47 -38.31 -1.47
CA GLU A 636 1.79 -39.35 -0.67
C GLU A 636 2.06 -39.12 0.82
N ALA A 637 3.30 -38.81 1.18
CA ALA A 637 3.66 -38.39 2.54
C ALA A 637 2.87 -37.13 2.95
N ALA A 638 2.83 -36.10 2.09
CA ALA A 638 2.08 -34.88 2.38
C ALA A 638 0.58 -35.13 2.57
N ARG A 639 -0.04 -36.03 1.80
CA ARG A 639 -1.44 -36.40 1.99
C ARG A 639 -1.69 -37.05 3.35
N ALA A 640 -0.81 -37.97 3.76
CA ALA A 640 -0.89 -38.58 5.09
C ALA A 640 -0.69 -37.56 6.22
N ASP A 641 0.21 -36.58 6.05
CA ASP A 641 0.41 -35.48 7.01
C ASP A 641 -0.86 -34.63 7.17
N TYR A 642 -1.53 -34.26 6.06
CA TYR A 642 -2.82 -33.55 6.12
C TYR A 642 -3.92 -34.38 6.77
N ASP A 643 -4.05 -35.67 6.42
CA ASP A 643 -5.06 -36.56 7.00
C ASP A 643 -4.93 -36.64 8.53
N VAL A 644 -3.70 -36.71 9.06
CA VAL A 644 -3.42 -36.70 10.51
C VAL A 644 -3.72 -35.34 11.14
N PHE A 645 -3.29 -34.23 10.52
CA PHE A 645 -3.52 -32.87 11.05
C PHE A 645 -5.02 -32.55 11.13
N LEU A 646 -5.77 -32.88 10.08
CA LEU A 646 -7.22 -32.71 10.02
C LEU A 646 -7.95 -33.64 11.01
N ALA A 647 -7.49 -34.87 11.21
CA ALA A 647 -8.06 -35.77 12.21
C ALA A 647 -7.92 -35.22 13.64
N ILE A 648 -6.76 -34.62 13.98
CA ILE A 648 -6.52 -33.97 15.28
C ILE A 648 -7.49 -32.79 15.51
N LEU A 649 -7.74 -31.98 14.48
CA LEU A 649 -8.70 -30.86 14.55
C LEU A 649 -10.14 -31.36 14.70
N ARG A 650 -10.56 -32.33 13.88
CA ARG A 650 -11.92 -32.88 13.87
C ARG A 650 -12.26 -33.58 15.20
N GLU A 651 -11.33 -34.36 15.77
CA GLU A 651 -11.50 -34.95 17.12
C GLU A 651 -11.68 -33.88 18.22
N ALA A 652 -11.03 -32.72 18.09
CA ALA A 652 -11.21 -31.61 19.02
C ALA A 652 -12.56 -30.89 18.84
N ILE A 653 -13.07 -30.82 17.61
CA ILE A 653 -14.41 -30.28 17.30
C ILE A 653 -15.50 -31.21 17.86
N ASP A 654 -15.36 -32.53 17.70
CA ASP A 654 -16.34 -33.53 18.18
C ASP A 654 -16.58 -33.47 19.70
N VAL A 655 -15.60 -32.98 20.48
CA VAL A 655 -15.69 -32.82 21.94
C VAL A 655 -16.05 -31.39 22.38
N LEU A 656 -16.32 -30.46 21.46
CA LEU A 656 -16.84 -29.12 21.78
C LEU A 656 -18.38 -29.11 21.70
N PRO A 657 -19.06 -28.27 22.52
CA PRO A 657 -20.51 -28.10 22.36
C PRO A 657 -20.84 -27.64 20.93
N GLU A 658 -22.03 -27.97 20.44
CA GLU A 658 -22.57 -27.31 19.24
C GLU A 658 -22.74 -25.80 19.51
N ASP A 659 -22.62 -25.00 18.46
CA ASP A 659 -22.89 -23.56 18.58
C ASP A 659 -24.38 -23.37 18.91
N PRO A 660 -24.75 -22.43 19.79
CA PRO A 660 -26.14 -22.15 20.08
C PRO A 660 -26.87 -21.76 18.79
N ASP A 661 -28.06 -22.32 18.59
CA ASP A 661 -28.87 -21.99 17.42
C ASP A 661 -29.20 -20.48 17.47
N PRO A 662 -28.89 -19.67 16.45
CA PRO A 662 -29.24 -18.24 16.46
C PRO A 662 -30.75 -17.98 16.52
N GLU A 663 -31.60 -18.99 16.31
CA GLU A 663 -33.06 -18.91 16.55
C GLU A 663 -33.46 -19.26 18.01
N SER A 664 -32.52 -19.56 18.90
CA SER A 664 -32.76 -19.97 20.31
C SER A 664 -32.45 -18.91 21.38
N GLU A 665 -32.02 -17.70 21.02
CA GLU A 665 -31.86 -16.56 21.94
C GLU A 665 -33.18 -15.78 22.18
N GLU A 666 -34.30 -16.50 22.35
CA GLU A 666 -35.48 -15.99 23.07
C GLU A 666 -35.71 -16.87 24.30
N GLU A 667 -35.90 -16.25 25.47
CA GLU A 667 -36.19 -16.87 26.79
C GLU A 667 -35.01 -17.52 27.56
N ASP A 668 -34.09 -16.71 28.09
CA ASP A 668 -33.43 -16.98 29.40
C ASP A 668 -33.20 -15.68 30.20
N GLU A 669 -34.27 -14.94 30.47
CA GLU A 669 -34.27 -13.95 31.56
C GLU A 669 -34.37 -14.69 32.91
N GLY A 670 -33.23 -15.18 33.38
CA GLY A 670 -33.10 -15.80 34.70
C GLY A 670 -33.53 -14.83 35.82
N GLU A 671 -34.44 -15.31 36.68
CA GLU A 671 -35.11 -14.56 37.75
C GLU A 671 -34.13 -13.76 38.63
N GLY A 672 -34.07 -12.44 38.42
CA GLY A 672 -33.45 -11.50 39.35
C GLY A 672 -34.49 -10.92 40.29
N GLU A 673 -34.28 -11.07 41.61
CA GLU A 673 -35.19 -10.53 42.63
C GLU A 673 -35.40 -9.02 42.49
N GLU A 674 -36.65 -8.59 42.57
CA GLU A 674 -37.06 -7.19 42.48
C GLU A 674 -36.52 -6.38 43.68
N ASP A 675 -35.88 -5.24 43.42
CA ASP A 675 -36.12 -4.04 44.24
C ASP A 675 -36.11 -2.78 43.36
N ASP A 676 -37.06 -1.89 43.60
CA ASP A 676 -37.65 -1.03 42.57
C ASP A 676 -37.32 0.46 42.79
N GLN A 677 -36.86 1.17 41.75
CA GLN A 677 -37.41 2.49 41.32
C GLN A 677 -36.66 3.19 40.14
N GLN A 678 -37.36 3.24 39.00
CA GLN A 678 -37.55 4.43 38.11
C GLN A 678 -36.39 5.01 37.25
N GLN A 679 -36.35 4.58 35.97
CA GLN A 679 -36.40 5.34 34.68
C GLN A 679 -35.72 6.74 34.51
N PRO A 680 -35.39 7.17 33.26
CA PRO A 680 -34.60 6.48 32.22
C PRO A 680 -33.58 7.45 31.53
N VAL A 681 -32.41 6.98 31.04
CA VAL A 681 -31.49 7.85 30.24
C VAL A 681 -30.97 7.14 28.99
N ALA A 682 -31.01 7.88 27.87
CA ALA A 682 -30.71 7.40 26.53
C ALA A 682 -29.21 7.49 26.14
N SER A 683 -28.83 6.63 25.19
CA SER A 683 -27.83 6.86 24.13
C SER A 683 -26.49 7.55 24.49
N GLY A 684 -25.44 6.73 24.64
CA GLY A 684 -24.12 6.91 23.99
C GLY A 684 -23.28 8.19 24.27
N PRO A 685 -22.11 8.08 24.93
CA PRO A 685 -21.19 9.20 25.08
C PRO A 685 -20.26 9.36 23.87
N LYS A 686 -20.23 10.57 23.30
CA LYS A 686 -19.15 11.05 22.43
C LYS A 686 -17.92 11.48 23.24
N LEU A 687 -16.78 11.55 22.55
CA LEU A 687 -15.54 12.20 23.01
C LEU A 687 -15.75 13.64 23.53
N PRO A 688 -14.98 14.09 24.54
CA PRO A 688 -14.87 15.50 24.89
C PRO A 688 -13.55 16.15 24.41
N ILE A 689 -13.65 17.39 23.92
CA ILE A 689 -12.53 18.36 23.83
C ILE A 689 -12.77 19.45 24.89
N ALA A 690 -11.69 20.00 25.44
CA ALA A 690 -11.70 20.87 26.61
C ALA A 690 -12.23 22.31 26.39
N SER A 691 -12.73 22.91 27.47
CA SER A 691 -12.48 24.33 27.79
C SER A 691 -12.67 24.67 29.29
N SER A 692 -11.80 25.56 29.78
CA SER A 692 -11.73 26.19 31.10
C SER A 692 -13.03 26.75 31.72
N SER A 693 -13.16 26.73 33.07
CA SER A 693 -12.83 27.90 33.95
C SER A 693 -13.39 27.81 35.39
N GLY A 694 -12.59 28.19 36.41
CA GLY A 694 -13.02 28.67 37.76
C GLY A 694 -13.69 27.68 38.74
N SER A 695 -13.53 27.76 40.07
CA SER A 695 -12.74 28.69 40.89
C SER A 695 -12.45 28.17 42.33
N THR A 696 -11.50 28.83 43.01
CA THR A 696 -11.40 29.05 44.49
C THR A 696 -11.23 27.87 45.47
N GLY A 697 -10.12 27.84 46.24
CA GLY A 697 -9.93 26.80 47.28
C GLY A 697 -8.77 26.84 48.30
N THR A 698 -7.88 27.85 48.33
CA THR A 698 -7.11 28.35 49.52
C THR A 698 -6.10 27.51 50.35
N ARG A 699 -5.03 28.21 50.82
CA ARG A 699 -4.04 27.92 51.91
C ARG A 699 -2.88 26.95 51.58
N SER A 700 -1.61 27.42 51.54
CA SER A 700 -0.62 27.63 52.66
C SER A 700 0.08 26.31 53.05
N SER A 701 1.40 26.13 53.13
CA SER A 701 2.58 26.97 53.53
C SER A 701 3.88 26.45 52.87
N LYS A 702 4.90 27.23 52.45
CA LYS A 702 6.00 27.92 53.19
C LYS A 702 6.98 27.02 53.99
N ARG A 703 8.30 27.24 53.77
CA ARG A 703 9.55 26.65 54.39
C ARG A 703 10.07 25.36 53.74
N SER A 704 11.39 25.08 53.68
CA SER A 704 12.63 25.88 53.92
C SER A 704 13.86 25.23 53.22
N ARG A 705 15.03 25.89 53.27
CA ARG A 705 16.33 25.44 52.76
C ARG A 705 17.07 24.52 53.75
N GLU A 706 18.05 23.78 53.23
CA GLU A 706 19.43 23.48 53.70
C GLU A 706 19.89 22.27 52.86
N ASP A 707 20.91 22.31 51.98
CA ASP A 707 22.36 22.65 52.06
C ASP A 707 23.24 21.53 52.67
N ASP A 708 24.44 21.42 52.09
CA ASP A 708 25.60 20.57 52.42
C ASP A 708 25.44 19.03 52.32
N SER A 709 26.45 18.21 52.00
CA SER A 709 27.63 18.17 51.09
C SER A 709 28.43 16.91 51.49
N ASP A 710 29.62 16.69 50.92
CA ASP A 710 30.65 15.74 51.38
C ASP A 710 30.36 14.22 51.09
N ASP A 711 31.31 13.35 50.72
CA ASP A 711 32.71 13.57 50.31
C ASP A 711 33.32 12.40 49.49
N GLU A 712 34.41 12.74 48.79
CA GLU A 712 35.65 11.97 48.49
C GLU A 712 35.68 10.59 47.73
N ASP A 713 36.43 10.65 46.61
CA ASP A 713 37.66 9.86 46.30
C ASP A 713 37.72 8.60 45.39
N ASN A 714 38.39 8.82 44.23
CA ASN A 714 39.61 8.16 43.70
C ASN A 714 39.65 6.61 43.48
N ASP A 715 40.36 6.05 42.49
CA ASP A 715 41.41 6.61 41.60
C ASP A 715 41.60 5.81 40.27
N ASP A 716 42.33 6.43 39.32
CA ASP A 716 43.18 5.87 38.23
C ASP A 716 42.60 4.87 37.16
N SER A 717 43.05 4.84 35.90
CA SER A 717 44.25 5.43 35.28
C SER A 717 44.19 5.59 33.73
N ASN A 718 44.93 6.59 33.22
CA ASN A 718 45.69 6.71 31.94
C ASN A 718 45.19 6.15 30.58
N SER A 719 45.50 6.71 29.40
CA SER A 719 46.16 7.99 29.02
C SER A 719 46.22 8.19 27.49
N GLN A 720 46.03 9.41 26.98
CA GLN A 720 47.07 10.25 26.34
C GLN A 720 46.49 11.41 25.49
N ARG A 721 47.05 12.60 25.74
CA ARG A 721 46.91 13.89 25.03
C ARG A 721 48.22 14.12 24.21
N PRO A 722 48.49 15.23 23.45
CA PRO A 722 48.00 16.62 23.67
C PRO A 722 47.80 17.55 22.44
N SER A 723 47.08 18.67 22.61
CA SER A 723 47.69 20.03 22.76
C SER A 723 46.73 21.22 22.51
N THR A 724 46.95 22.27 23.29
CA THR A 724 46.43 23.66 23.26
C THR A 724 47.65 24.56 23.60
N PRO A 725 47.72 25.92 23.43
CA PRO A 725 46.71 26.94 23.81
C PRO A 725 46.84 28.27 22.94
N PRO A 726 46.63 29.54 23.39
CA PRO A 726 45.99 30.11 24.61
C PRO A 726 45.06 31.37 24.46
N ARG A 727 44.13 31.52 25.43
CA ARG A 727 43.68 32.74 26.17
C ARG A 727 43.37 34.09 25.44
N LYS A 728 42.24 34.73 25.80
CA LYS A 728 42.16 35.80 26.87
C LYS A 728 40.75 36.45 27.11
N ARG A 729 40.35 36.46 28.40
CA ARG A 729 39.70 37.54 29.20
C ARG A 729 38.41 38.31 28.76
N ARG A 730 37.33 38.01 29.49
CA ARG A 730 36.70 38.80 30.61
C ARG A 730 35.82 40.06 30.33
N ALA A 731 34.64 40.04 30.97
CA ALA A 731 33.91 41.12 31.69
C ALA A 731 32.62 41.72 31.07
N SER A 732 31.51 41.50 31.79
CA SER A 732 30.25 42.28 31.76
C SER A 732 30.37 43.52 32.66
N PRO A 733 29.40 44.48 32.64
CA PRO A 733 28.34 44.40 33.65
C PRO A 733 26.93 44.85 33.22
N THR A 734 25.98 44.58 34.11
CA THR A 734 24.53 44.83 34.13
C THR A 734 24.06 46.30 34.04
N THR A 735 22.84 46.57 33.54
CA THR A 735 21.66 46.93 34.39
C THR A 735 20.33 47.24 33.63
N ARG A 736 19.23 46.66 34.17
CA ARG A 736 17.85 47.15 34.38
C ARG A 736 17.06 48.05 33.37
N ASN A 737 15.80 47.62 33.20
CA ASN A 737 14.50 48.35 33.23
C ASN A 737 13.64 48.43 31.95
N SER A 738 12.32 48.32 32.20
CA SER A 738 11.22 48.02 31.27
C SER A 738 10.53 49.30 30.72
N PRO A 739 9.56 49.20 29.79
CA PRO A 739 9.22 50.29 28.85
C PRO A 739 8.01 51.15 29.27
N PRO A 740 7.74 52.27 28.56
CA PRO A 740 6.48 53.00 28.63
C PRO A 740 5.50 52.59 27.51
N ARG A 741 4.20 52.54 27.85
CA ARG A 741 3.09 52.76 26.91
C ARG A 741 2.80 54.26 26.85
N TYR A 742 2.24 54.75 25.74
CA TYR A 742 1.30 55.87 25.75
C TYR A 742 0.24 55.72 24.65
N SER A 743 -0.88 56.42 24.83
CA SER A 743 -2.12 56.30 24.05
C SER A 743 -2.88 57.63 24.08
N ILE A 744 -3.74 57.89 23.08
CA ILE A 744 -5.07 58.56 23.12
C ILE A 744 -5.33 59.53 21.93
N SER A 745 -6.55 59.41 21.38
CA SER A 745 -7.32 60.37 20.53
C SER A 745 -6.82 60.72 19.11
N GLY A 746 -7.68 60.99 18.12
CA GLY A 746 -9.16 60.87 18.06
C GLY A 746 -9.84 61.86 17.08
N THR A 747 -11.06 61.54 16.61
CA THR A 747 -11.97 62.35 15.75
C THR A 747 -11.60 62.50 14.25
N SER A 748 -12.52 62.60 13.27
CA SER A 748 -13.95 62.21 13.14
C SER A 748 -14.48 62.45 11.69
N GLY A 749 -15.52 61.71 11.27
CA GLY A 749 -16.33 61.97 10.05
C GLY A 749 -16.20 60.85 8.99
N SER A 750 -17.14 59.93 8.76
CA SER A 750 -18.59 59.99 8.46
C SER A 750 -18.92 60.32 7.00
N ASP A 751 -19.35 59.30 6.25
CA ASP A 751 -20.62 59.39 5.50
C ASP A 751 -21.18 58.00 5.17
N THR A 752 -22.51 57.92 5.07
CA THR A 752 -23.30 56.68 4.96
C THR A 752 -24.27 56.75 3.79
N ALA A 753 -24.48 55.63 3.09
CA ALA A 753 -25.68 55.43 2.28
C ALA A 753 -26.11 53.94 2.29
N GLN A 754 -27.30 53.67 2.82
CA GLN A 754 -28.03 52.42 2.63
C GLN A 754 -29.04 52.59 1.49
N MET A 755 -29.35 51.52 0.76
CA MET A 755 -30.69 51.32 0.22
C MET A 755 -31.12 49.85 0.31
N VAL A 756 -32.42 49.67 0.48
CA VAL A 756 -33.16 48.43 0.75
C VAL A 756 -33.98 48.04 -0.49
N VAL A 757 -34.37 46.76 -0.62
CA VAL A 757 -35.63 46.19 -1.20
C VAL A 757 -35.39 44.67 -1.33
N GLU A 758 -35.79 43.84 -0.35
CA GLU A 758 -37.08 43.14 -0.14
C GLU A 758 -37.02 41.63 -0.54
N PRO A 759 -37.58 40.71 0.28
CA PRO A 759 -37.72 39.30 -0.05
C PRO A 759 -39.14 38.96 -0.53
N ALA A 760 -39.27 38.07 -1.53
CA ALA A 760 -40.55 37.56 -1.97
C ALA A 760 -40.83 36.16 -1.40
N SER A 761 -41.89 36.03 -0.59
CA SER A 761 -42.45 34.75 -0.14
C SER A 761 -43.93 34.70 -0.45
N VAL A 762 -44.40 33.63 -1.12
CA VAL A 762 -45.81 33.22 -1.11
C VAL A 762 -45.88 31.70 -0.98
N SER A 763 -46.67 31.24 -0.01
CA SER A 763 -47.01 29.85 0.27
C SER A 763 -48.38 29.49 -0.31
N GLU A 764 -48.67 28.20 -0.56
CA GLU A 764 -49.70 27.43 0.18
C GLU A 764 -49.93 25.96 -0.27
N ALA A 765 -50.21 25.11 0.73
CA ALA A 765 -51.14 23.97 0.77
C ALA A 765 -51.08 22.76 -0.23
N ILE A 766 -50.38 21.68 0.18
CA ILE A 766 -50.94 20.41 0.73
C ILE A 766 -52.42 20.09 0.34
N PRO A 767 -52.76 18.88 -0.19
CA PRO A 767 -52.77 17.69 0.68
C PRO A 767 -52.38 16.29 0.15
N VAL A 768 -52.02 15.48 1.14
CA VAL A 768 -51.80 14.03 1.16
C VAL A 768 -53.03 13.23 0.71
N LEU A 769 -52.82 12.11 0.03
CA LEU A 769 -53.71 10.94 0.14
C LEU A 769 -52.93 9.61 0.10
N ARG A 770 -53.22 8.74 1.07
CA ARG A 770 -52.59 7.43 1.29
C ARG A 770 -53.32 6.32 0.50
N ARG A 771 -52.58 5.24 0.20
CA ARG A 771 -53.03 3.82 0.06
C ARG A 771 -54.23 3.55 -0.86
N SER A 772 -54.05 2.62 -1.82
CA SER A 772 -54.59 1.26 -1.63
C SER A 772 -54.13 0.28 -2.72
N THR A 773 -53.98 -0.97 -2.33
CA THR A 773 -53.78 -2.14 -3.18
C THR A 773 -54.99 -2.44 -4.07
N ARG A 774 -54.75 -2.98 -5.28
CA ARG A 774 -55.22 -4.34 -5.60
C ARG A 774 -54.64 -4.92 -6.89
N LYS A 775 -54.32 -6.22 -6.79
CA LYS A 775 -54.19 -7.16 -7.92
C LYS A 775 -55.49 -7.19 -8.73
N THR A 776 -55.41 -7.40 -10.05
CA THR A 776 -56.08 -8.55 -10.73
C THR A 776 -55.72 -8.65 -12.22
N GLY A 777 -55.25 -9.83 -12.63
CA GLY A 777 -56.01 -10.64 -13.59
C GLY A 777 -55.75 -10.52 -15.10
N LYS A 778 -54.99 -11.50 -15.60
CA LYS A 778 -55.30 -12.28 -16.84
C LYS A 778 -55.50 -11.51 -18.17
N GLY A 779 -54.40 -11.36 -18.91
CA GLY A 779 -54.05 -12.20 -20.07
C GLY A 779 -54.93 -12.21 -21.33
N LYS A 780 -54.27 -12.26 -22.49
CA LYS A 780 -54.42 -13.34 -23.49
C LYS A 780 -53.36 -13.26 -24.59
N GLU A 781 -53.04 -14.41 -25.18
CA GLU A 781 -52.26 -14.48 -26.42
C GLU A 781 -53.01 -13.81 -27.58
N ARG A 782 -52.25 -13.34 -28.58
CA ARG A 782 -52.37 -13.92 -29.92
C ARG A 782 -51.15 -13.60 -30.79
N ASP A 783 -50.62 -14.65 -31.40
CA ASP A 783 -49.71 -14.57 -32.53
C ASP A 783 -50.35 -13.87 -33.74
N LEU A 784 -49.51 -13.37 -34.64
CA LEU A 784 -49.81 -13.35 -36.08
C LEU A 784 -48.51 -13.28 -36.89
N GLU A 785 -48.27 -14.32 -37.69
CA GLU A 785 -47.23 -14.38 -38.72
C GLU A 785 -47.47 -13.34 -39.83
N GLY A 786 -46.44 -12.96 -40.61
CA GLY A 786 -46.61 -11.83 -41.56
C GLY A 786 -45.58 -11.61 -42.68
N SER A 787 -44.91 -12.66 -43.17
CA SER A 787 -44.38 -12.80 -44.56
C SER A 787 -43.74 -11.61 -45.32
N LEU A 788 -42.45 -11.78 -45.66
CA LEU A 788 -41.81 -11.51 -46.97
C LEU A 788 -42.38 -10.41 -47.91
N ARG A 789 -41.49 -9.50 -48.35
CA ARG A 789 -41.21 -9.36 -49.80
C ARG A 789 -39.89 -8.66 -50.16
N VAL A 790 -39.37 -9.06 -51.32
CA VAL A 790 -38.14 -8.59 -51.96
C VAL A 790 -38.42 -7.41 -52.89
N GLY A 791 -37.48 -6.47 -53.00
CA GLY A 791 -37.50 -5.41 -54.02
C GLY A 791 -36.08 -4.90 -54.30
N SER A 792 -35.59 -5.08 -55.53
CA SER A 792 -34.20 -4.81 -55.95
C SER A 792 -34.10 -3.67 -56.97
N SER A 793 -32.85 -3.36 -57.37
CA SER A 793 -32.44 -2.58 -58.57
C SER A 793 -32.34 -1.04 -58.44
N THR A 794 -31.45 -0.32 -59.14
CA THR A 794 -30.15 -0.66 -59.80
C THR A 794 -29.36 0.62 -60.16
N GLY A 795 -28.03 0.52 -60.16
CA GLY A 795 -27.16 1.11 -61.20
C GLY A 795 -26.25 2.30 -60.83
N ALA A 796 -25.17 2.59 -61.56
CA ALA A 796 -24.30 1.75 -62.43
C ALA A 796 -23.08 2.58 -62.93
N SER A 797 -22.05 1.90 -63.47
CA SER A 797 -20.94 2.47 -64.30
C SER A 797 -19.83 3.23 -63.52
N ARG A 798 -18.51 3.14 -63.78
CA ARG A 798 -17.63 2.56 -64.86
C ARG A 798 -16.14 2.59 -64.35
N LEU A 799 -15.06 2.01 -64.92
CA LEU A 799 -14.77 1.15 -66.10
C LEU A 799 -13.31 0.59 -66.07
N ARG A 800 -13.10 -0.76 -66.04
CA ARG A 800 -11.84 -1.51 -66.46
C ARG A 800 -10.56 -1.33 -65.60
N LYS A 801 -9.53 -2.20 -65.59
CA LYS A 801 -9.10 -3.51 -66.19
C LYS A 801 -7.91 -4.03 -65.30
N SER A 802 -7.36 -5.26 -65.31
CA SER A 802 -7.75 -6.66 -65.61
C SER A 802 -6.55 -7.62 -65.41
N THR A 803 -6.78 -8.95 -65.24
CA THR A 803 -5.82 -10.10 -65.40
C THR A 803 -4.59 -10.19 -64.47
N SER A 804 -4.11 -11.35 -63.99
CA SER A 804 -4.54 -12.77 -64.07
C SER A 804 -3.82 -13.64 -63.00
N SER A 805 -4.18 -14.93 -62.88
CA SER A 805 -3.49 -15.99 -62.12
C SER A 805 -2.03 -16.24 -62.62
N THR A 806 -1.12 -17.05 -62.04
CA THR A 806 -1.27 -18.42 -61.46
C THR A 806 0.02 -18.90 -60.74
N SER A 807 -0.09 -19.87 -59.80
CA SER A 807 0.86 -20.96 -59.45
C SER A 807 2.41 -20.79 -59.33
N ALA A 808 2.91 -21.12 -58.14
CA ALA A 808 3.94 -22.14 -57.81
C ALA A 808 5.43 -22.11 -58.29
N SER A 809 6.31 -22.46 -57.31
CA SER A 809 7.51 -23.33 -57.40
C SER A 809 8.96 -22.76 -57.51
N THR A 810 9.77 -23.14 -56.50
CA THR A 810 11.20 -23.55 -56.49
C THR A 810 12.30 -22.85 -57.32
N SER A 811 13.34 -22.32 -56.63
CA SER A 811 14.75 -22.80 -56.61
C SER A 811 15.67 -21.77 -55.91
N SER A 812 16.55 -22.14 -54.95
CA SER A 812 17.98 -22.53 -55.10
C SER A 812 18.86 -21.43 -55.77
N SER A 813 20.06 -21.02 -55.31
CA SER A 813 21.15 -21.76 -54.65
C SER A 813 22.30 -20.84 -54.13
N ARG A 814 23.29 -21.44 -53.43
CA ARG A 814 24.60 -20.89 -52.95
C ARG A 814 24.53 -19.94 -51.73
N ARG A 815 25.11 -20.23 -50.55
CA ARG A 815 26.21 -21.12 -50.06
C ARG A 815 27.63 -20.68 -50.44
N THR A 816 28.28 -19.98 -49.50
CA THR A 816 29.74 -20.09 -49.23
C THR A 816 29.97 -20.30 -47.73
N LYS A 817 30.83 -21.26 -47.36
CA LYS A 817 31.33 -21.48 -46.00
C LYS A 817 32.81 -21.13 -45.97
N SER A 818 33.28 -20.38 -44.97
CA SER A 818 34.64 -20.52 -44.41
C SER A 818 34.67 -19.87 -43.02
N LYS A 819 34.66 -20.63 -41.91
CA LYS A 819 35.80 -21.31 -41.24
C LYS A 819 36.83 -20.36 -40.61
N ARG A 820 36.94 -20.51 -39.27
CA ARG A 820 38.12 -20.33 -38.41
C ARG A 820 38.87 -18.98 -38.45
N ARG A 821 38.89 -18.32 -37.29
CA ARG A 821 40.17 -18.18 -36.56
C ARG A 821 39.95 -18.09 -35.05
N SER A 822 40.69 -18.93 -34.34
CA SER A 822 40.92 -18.87 -32.90
C SER A 822 42.30 -18.29 -32.65
N SER A 823 42.41 -17.29 -31.78
CA SER A 823 43.67 -16.87 -31.18
C SER A 823 43.36 -16.14 -29.88
N GLY A 824 43.81 -16.71 -28.75
CA GLY A 824 43.76 -16.01 -27.46
C GLY A 824 44.90 -14.99 -27.34
N GLY A 825 44.86 -14.22 -26.25
CA GLY A 825 45.88 -13.24 -25.88
C GLY A 825 45.41 -12.52 -24.62
N ALA A 826 46.22 -12.53 -23.56
CA ALA A 826 45.83 -12.07 -22.23
C ALA A 826 46.33 -10.65 -21.92
N ARG A 827 45.86 -10.12 -20.77
CA ARG A 827 46.25 -8.88 -20.08
C ARG A 827 45.67 -7.60 -20.72
N THR A 828 45.31 -6.58 -19.93
CA THR A 828 45.45 -6.37 -18.46
C THR A 828 44.12 -6.23 -17.76
#